data_AF-A0A521GIR2-F1
#
_entry.id   AF-A0A521GIR2-F1
#
_cell.length_a   1.000
_cell.length_b   1.000
_cell.length_c   1.000
_cell.angle_alpha   90.00
_cell.angle_beta   90.00
_cell.angle_gamma   90.00
#
_symmetry.space_group_name_H-M   'P 1'
#
loop_
_entity.id
_entity.type
_entity.pdbx_description
1 polymer ?
#
loop_
_entity_poly.entity_id
_entity_poly.type
_entity_poly.pdbx_seq_one_letter_code
_entity_poly.pdbx_strand_id
1 'polypeptide(L)'
;MEIVLFHQNQSFIAMKLSIRFSVRLLLIALLGVASWFSSFAQNTRYFGMNVGGVADWEEARVFADAMKSARKWENLNGTEATVDANGWPTADATIIVHHGVNRFNGTYKLSFTGNGTVVATKATNVQIVNKVYNAATNTTTADLIQPVSDANGLSLTFTGIAGGVKNVKLMRPLSPGSTQSYAVGTLFTDQYKAAIDRTDLIRTMDLSHTNTSDEATWAERILPTNATYYKTRDSYTASTNGQHKNKSCPWEIIVALANETNKDLWVCVPLNADANYVTQLANLIKNGANGYAGLKANLKLYIEYSNELWNTAPAFQQGVQNWELAKAEVAAGGSNLNYDGETNDWYWAWRRIGKRTREIANVFKTTFGASQMLSRIRPVLCWQQGAEQLTARQIFTFLEGAYPTEKVSDYIFGGGGSAYYSPNFSSTLTAANIWSNAALDVTTWKNTIKKDVAWTSAYGIQYLCYEGGTGFDKCNCPNDAVMQAAWADPKHRQSIIDHQVAFDEMGGFMLGYFTIATYNAREWGFTENIFDLNTQKFNALQDIRVTPKTPLAYGNLAPGSFFPSDFNLTSGWGQPSAGNKQRFNAGDCMGYPVRTNTTGTYQIQLEYQYAGAGTQVELLLGTTSLGTLTLTANTTNTLSATVNAVNLTVNTLYGLRVKAKTGGADVMKINLIAQALPTPPSSSTALITFENLAVGNVGSSTYADATGYTFEDFGFGSNNLLVSGTAQGYASKCLQNLNFQRGIRLRKSDNSLFNLLSLDFAGDQWGGLADATITGHFNNSTTASITISRSGKSYATQTFTWTNLTKVEINYEGGATNNFGVIDNINLSDVVEIIDFESLTTGIQSSGTYLDPKGFTFSHVNAPNELFQVNGTAQGYASKVLQNQNWNQRIRMTRTGGGQFDLKSFEYASSQWNDNVDARVTGTFANGTTQQVTYTTNTRTLQKLTANWNGLTAVEIDFSWGTNAAFGTVDNIAVVKAPGSARLSTLASAETDGFELVLYPNPTTDAIQVNTFGQAINGMQVLNRQGQALIKTGAVNTVDVRGLPAGLYLLRVEMQNQKRVTRKFLKL
;
A
#
# COMPACT_ATOMS: atom_id res chain seq x y z
N MET A 1 10.10 55.46 18.72
CA MET A 1 8.82 54.83 18.36
C MET A 1 8.97 53.75 17.26
N GLU A 2 10.14 53.60 16.62
CA GLU A 2 10.40 52.55 15.62
C GLU A 2 10.83 51.18 16.18
N ILE A 3 11.20 51.07 17.46
CA ILE A 3 11.71 49.81 18.03
C ILE A 3 10.59 48.81 18.41
N VAL A 4 9.35 49.29 18.59
CA VAL A 4 8.20 48.46 19.00
C VAL A 4 7.49 47.81 17.80
N LEU A 5 7.51 48.44 16.62
CA LEU A 5 6.93 47.88 15.39
C LEU A 5 7.79 46.73 14.81
N PHE A 6 9.09 46.71 15.08
CA PHE A 6 9.97 45.63 14.61
C PHE A 6 9.77 44.32 15.39
N HIS A 7 9.42 44.39 16.67
CA HIS A 7 9.25 43.20 17.51
C HIS A 7 7.91 42.47 17.26
N GLN A 8 6.82 43.19 16.97
CA GLN A 8 5.53 42.53 16.67
C GLN A 8 5.50 41.81 15.30
N ASN A 9 6.24 42.30 14.30
CA ASN A 9 6.34 41.62 13.00
C ASN A 9 7.21 40.36 13.04
N GLN A 10 8.26 40.34 13.86
CA GLN A 10 9.13 39.17 14.02
C GLN A 10 8.41 37.99 14.70
N SER A 11 7.55 38.25 15.69
CA SER A 11 6.78 37.20 16.36
C SER A 11 5.72 36.56 15.46
N PHE A 12 5.08 37.32 14.56
CA PHE A 12 4.13 36.78 13.59
C PHE A 12 4.81 35.99 12.45
N ILE A 13 6.03 36.37 12.07
CA ILE A 13 6.84 35.63 11.08
C ILE A 13 7.38 34.34 11.69
N ALA A 14 7.89 34.36 12.93
CA ALA A 14 8.36 33.18 13.64
C ALA A 14 7.25 32.15 13.86
N MET A 15 6.03 32.59 14.20
CA MET A 15 4.88 31.70 14.37
C MET A 15 4.40 31.08 13.04
N LYS A 16 4.43 31.83 11.92
CA LYS A 16 4.15 31.29 10.57
C LYS A 16 5.27 30.35 10.07
N LEU A 17 6.52 30.60 10.44
CA LEU A 17 7.66 29.78 10.06
C LEU A 17 7.67 28.47 10.84
N SER A 18 7.42 28.49 12.16
CA SER A 18 7.30 27.28 13.00
C SER A 18 6.11 26.42 12.59
N ILE A 19 4.96 26.99 12.22
CA ILE A 19 3.82 26.20 11.68
C ILE A 19 4.18 25.57 10.32
N ARG A 20 4.91 26.26 9.44
CA ARG A 20 5.36 25.70 8.15
C ARG A 20 6.49 24.66 8.29
N PHE A 21 7.37 24.82 9.29
CA PHE A 21 8.45 23.88 9.60
C PHE A 21 7.91 22.60 10.26
N SER A 22 6.96 22.73 11.19
CA SER A 22 6.28 21.59 11.83
C SER A 22 5.37 20.83 10.86
N VAL A 23 4.68 21.51 9.94
CA VAL A 23 3.87 20.84 8.91
C VAL A 23 4.75 20.14 7.87
N ARG A 24 5.93 20.68 7.52
CA ARG A 24 6.89 20.01 6.60
C ARG A 24 7.66 18.85 7.24
N LEU A 25 8.02 18.94 8.53
CA LEU A 25 8.57 17.80 9.27
C LEU A 25 7.53 16.68 9.42
N LEU A 26 6.25 17.02 9.65
CA LEU A 26 5.18 16.04 9.71
C LEU A 26 4.94 15.37 8.34
N LEU A 27 5.01 16.12 7.23
CA LEU A 27 4.86 15.57 5.88
C LEU A 27 6.06 14.69 5.45
N ILE A 28 7.30 15.03 5.81
CA ILE A 28 8.49 14.24 5.46
C ILE A 28 8.59 12.99 6.35
N ALA A 29 8.21 13.09 7.63
CA ALA A 29 8.03 11.93 8.50
C ALA A 29 6.90 11.02 8.00
N LEU A 30 5.77 11.57 7.54
CA LEU A 30 4.68 10.76 6.95
C LEU A 30 5.08 10.06 5.64
N LEU A 31 5.97 10.63 4.83
CA LEU A 31 6.39 10.05 3.54
C LEU A 31 7.49 8.97 3.68
N GLY A 32 8.44 9.12 4.61
CA GLY A 32 9.45 8.09 4.90
C GLY A 32 8.91 6.91 5.72
N VAL A 33 7.89 7.18 6.53
CA VAL A 33 7.17 6.16 7.30
C VAL A 33 6.20 5.39 6.39
N ALA A 34 5.59 6.02 5.38
CA ALA A 34 4.69 5.32 4.45
C ALA A 34 5.36 4.18 3.65
N SER A 35 6.62 4.35 3.22
CA SER A 35 7.36 3.35 2.43
C SER A 35 7.91 2.19 3.28
N TRP A 36 8.26 2.46 4.55
CA TRP A 36 8.62 1.41 5.53
C TRP A 36 7.40 0.66 6.08
N PHE A 37 6.25 1.32 6.22
CA PHE A 37 5.01 0.64 6.63
C PHE A 37 4.38 -0.16 5.49
N SER A 38 4.61 0.15 4.21
CA SER A 38 4.10 -0.67 3.11
C SER A 38 4.75 -2.06 2.98
N SER A 39 6.00 -2.23 3.43
CA SER A 39 6.67 -3.55 3.47
C SER A 39 6.35 -4.32 4.75
N PHE A 40 6.13 -3.65 5.89
CA PHE A 40 5.69 -4.29 7.13
C PHE A 40 4.18 -4.62 7.16
N ALA A 41 3.33 -3.81 6.51
CA ALA A 41 1.88 -4.06 6.46
C ALA A 41 1.50 -5.30 5.63
N GLN A 42 2.39 -5.80 4.76
CA GLN A 42 2.14 -7.06 4.04
C GLN A 42 2.51 -8.32 4.83
N ASN A 43 3.22 -8.22 5.96
CA ASN A 43 3.69 -9.38 6.73
C ASN A 43 2.83 -9.76 7.95
N THR A 44 1.82 -8.94 8.30
CA THR A 44 0.92 -9.23 9.42
C THR A 44 -0.45 -9.68 8.90
N ARG A 45 -1.01 -10.71 9.54
CA ARG A 45 -2.36 -11.19 9.22
C ARG A 45 -3.40 -10.24 9.81
N TYR A 46 -4.52 -10.12 9.11
CA TYR A 46 -5.59 -9.19 9.43
C TYR A 46 -6.92 -9.94 9.40
N PHE A 47 -7.65 -9.94 10.52
CA PHE A 47 -8.87 -10.74 10.69
C PHE A 47 -10.11 -9.88 10.84
N GLY A 48 -11.17 -10.28 10.14
CA GLY A 48 -12.53 -9.81 10.39
C GLY A 48 -13.30 -10.78 11.27
N MET A 49 -14.33 -10.29 11.96
CA MET A 49 -15.31 -11.16 12.61
C MET A 49 -16.66 -10.47 12.70
N ASN A 50 -17.78 -11.19 12.54
CA ASN A 50 -19.05 -10.58 12.90
C ASN A 50 -19.15 -10.40 14.42
N VAL A 51 -19.80 -9.32 14.79
CA VAL A 51 -20.23 -9.08 16.15
C VAL A 51 -21.71 -9.42 16.29
N GLY A 52 -22.03 -10.24 17.30
CA GLY A 52 -23.39 -10.72 17.56
C GLY A 52 -24.42 -9.60 17.74
N GLY A 53 -25.67 -9.95 17.47
CA GLY A 53 -26.82 -9.04 17.51
C GLY A 53 -27.19 -8.55 18.91
N VAL A 54 -28.25 -7.75 18.99
CA VAL A 54 -28.79 -7.27 20.26
C VAL A 54 -29.92 -8.20 20.72
N ALA A 55 -29.72 -9.01 21.75
CA ALA A 55 -30.82 -9.71 22.42
C ALA A 55 -30.60 -9.93 23.92
N ASP A 56 -31.73 -10.12 24.61
CA ASP A 56 -31.86 -10.42 26.04
C ASP A 56 -31.39 -11.85 26.40
N TRP A 57 -31.07 -12.67 25.40
CA TRP A 57 -30.52 -14.02 25.51
C TRP A 57 -29.17 -14.18 24.79
N GLU A 58 -28.46 -13.09 24.47
CA GLU A 58 -27.13 -13.20 23.87
C GLU A 58 -26.03 -13.43 24.91
N GLU A 59 -25.17 -14.41 24.66
CA GLU A 59 -23.98 -14.67 25.50
C GLU A 59 -22.93 -13.56 25.35
N ALA A 60 -22.92 -12.83 24.23
CA ALA A 60 -21.99 -11.74 23.95
C ALA A 60 -22.14 -10.54 24.91
N ARG A 61 -23.33 -10.31 25.47
CA ARG A 61 -23.63 -9.27 26.48
C ARG A 61 -23.02 -7.91 26.14
N VAL A 62 -23.32 -7.44 24.92
CA VAL A 62 -22.72 -6.25 24.30
C VAL A 62 -22.74 -5.03 25.23
N PHE A 63 -23.89 -4.73 25.86
CA PHE A 63 -24.09 -3.49 26.60
C PHE A 63 -23.93 -3.63 28.11
N ALA A 64 -23.27 -2.65 28.72
CA ALA A 64 -23.18 -2.51 30.17
C ALA A 64 -24.52 -2.12 30.81
N ASP A 65 -25.38 -1.38 30.11
CA ASP A 65 -26.77 -1.15 30.51
C ASP A 65 -27.66 -2.27 29.96
N ALA A 66 -28.18 -3.13 30.85
CA ALA A 66 -28.99 -4.28 30.48
C ALA A 66 -30.30 -3.90 29.78
N MET A 67 -30.79 -2.67 29.99
CA MET A 67 -32.00 -2.18 29.33
C MET A 67 -31.85 -2.10 27.81
N LYS A 68 -30.64 -1.88 27.29
CA LYS A 68 -30.40 -1.76 25.84
C LYS A 68 -30.64 -3.07 25.09
N SER A 69 -30.44 -4.20 25.74
CA SER A 69 -30.75 -5.54 25.18
C SER A 69 -32.16 -6.06 25.52
N ALA A 70 -32.90 -5.34 26.37
CA ALA A 70 -34.20 -5.80 26.87
C ALA A 70 -35.26 -5.87 25.77
N ARG A 71 -36.35 -6.60 26.04
CA ARG A 71 -37.50 -6.71 25.13
C ARG A 71 -38.31 -5.41 25.10
N LYS A 72 -39.41 -5.41 24.34
CA LYS A 72 -40.43 -4.36 24.43
C LYS A 72 -41.07 -4.29 25.81
N TRP A 73 -41.62 -3.12 26.12
CA TRP A 73 -42.47 -2.92 27.31
C TRP A 73 -43.83 -3.58 27.10
N GLU A 74 -44.33 -4.20 28.16
CA GLU A 74 -45.67 -4.78 28.24
C GLU A 74 -46.46 -4.07 29.35
N ASN A 75 -47.76 -3.95 29.20
CA ASN A 75 -48.62 -3.54 30.31
C ASN A 75 -48.73 -4.69 31.33
N LEU A 76 -49.40 -4.44 32.45
CA LEU A 76 -49.51 -5.43 33.52
C LEU A 76 -50.33 -6.68 33.16
N ASN A 77 -51.01 -6.70 32.00
CA ASN A 77 -51.74 -7.84 31.48
C ASN A 77 -50.93 -8.66 30.46
N GLY A 78 -49.66 -8.31 30.21
CA GLY A 78 -48.77 -9.03 29.29
C GLY A 78 -49.00 -8.70 27.81
N THR A 79 -49.74 -7.64 27.48
CA THR A 79 -49.81 -7.12 26.10
C THR A 79 -48.82 -5.97 25.92
N GLU A 80 -48.45 -5.63 24.69
CA GLU A 80 -47.56 -4.51 24.41
C GLU A 80 -48.05 -3.19 25.02
N ALA A 81 -47.16 -2.45 25.68
CA ALA A 81 -47.48 -1.18 26.33
C ALA A 81 -47.49 -0.04 25.31
N THR A 82 -48.33 0.97 25.54
CA THR A 82 -48.22 2.25 24.83
C THR A 82 -46.98 3.00 25.31
N VAL A 83 -46.11 3.36 24.36
CA VAL A 83 -44.82 4.02 24.63
C VAL A 83 -44.74 5.43 24.02
N ASP A 84 -43.84 6.26 24.55
CA ASP A 84 -43.50 7.56 23.97
C ASP A 84 -42.52 7.43 22.79
N ALA A 85 -42.11 8.57 22.21
CA ALA A 85 -41.22 8.61 21.03
C ALA A 85 -39.84 7.96 21.26
N ASN A 86 -39.39 7.83 22.51
CA ASN A 86 -38.15 7.13 22.86
C ASN A 86 -38.41 5.67 23.27
N GLY A 87 -39.65 5.19 23.25
CA GLY A 87 -39.99 3.81 23.62
C GLY A 87 -40.17 3.60 25.13
N TRP A 88 -40.34 4.66 25.93
CA TRP A 88 -40.67 4.53 27.35
C TRP A 88 -42.18 4.36 27.56
N PRO A 89 -42.65 3.48 28.46
CA PRO A 89 -44.07 3.29 28.70
C PRO A 89 -44.72 4.56 29.25
N THR A 90 -45.99 4.78 28.89
CA THR A 90 -46.78 5.94 29.31
C THR A 90 -47.66 5.66 30.55
N ALA A 91 -47.63 4.43 31.06
CA ALA A 91 -48.37 3.95 32.22
C ALA A 91 -47.55 2.87 32.96
N ASP A 92 -48.15 2.27 33.97
CA ASP A 92 -47.59 1.11 34.68
C ASP A 92 -47.30 -0.04 33.70
N ALA A 93 -46.08 -0.56 33.78
CA ALA A 93 -45.55 -1.47 32.77
C ALA A 93 -44.51 -2.43 33.33
N THR A 94 -44.32 -3.54 32.62
CA THR A 94 -43.30 -4.56 32.88
C THR A 94 -42.40 -4.74 31.66
N ILE A 95 -41.19 -5.23 31.89
CA ILE A 95 -40.23 -5.51 30.83
C ILE A 95 -39.36 -6.71 31.18
N ILE A 96 -39.13 -7.58 30.19
CA ILE A 96 -38.16 -8.67 30.28
C ILE A 96 -36.77 -8.13 29.94
N VAL A 97 -35.86 -8.15 30.91
CA VAL A 97 -34.49 -7.63 30.79
C VAL A 97 -33.55 -8.67 30.18
N HIS A 98 -33.61 -9.91 30.66
CA HIS A 98 -32.87 -11.06 30.14
C HIS A 98 -33.65 -12.37 30.36
N HIS A 99 -33.38 -13.40 29.55
CA HIS A 99 -34.05 -14.71 29.67
C HIS A 99 -33.25 -15.82 28.97
N GLY A 100 -33.37 -17.08 29.43
CA GLY A 100 -32.87 -18.26 28.70
C GLY A 100 -31.36 -18.48 28.73
N VAL A 101 -30.61 -17.55 29.33
CA VAL A 101 -29.15 -17.60 29.50
C VAL A 101 -28.80 -17.33 30.96
N ASN A 102 -27.76 -18.00 31.47
CA ASN A 102 -27.33 -17.96 32.87
C ASN A 102 -26.24 -16.89 33.12
N ARG A 103 -25.59 -16.93 34.29
CA ARG A 103 -24.47 -16.04 34.67
C ARG A 103 -24.83 -14.55 34.71
N PHE A 104 -26.09 -14.20 34.96
CA PHE A 104 -26.54 -12.82 35.16
C PHE A 104 -26.59 -12.41 36.64
N ASN A 105 -26.15 -13.28 37.56
CA ASN A 105 -26.11 -12.98 38.98
C ASN A 105 -25.11 -11.88 39.34
N GLY A 106 -25.34 -11.21 40.46
CA GLY A 106 -24.55 -10.09 40.96
C GLY A 106 -25.42 -8.90 41.33
N THR A 107 -24.76 -7.80 41.68
CA THR A 107 -25.41 -6.53 41.99
C THR A 107 -25.47 -5.66 40.75
N TYR A 108 -26.66 -5.16 40.43
CA TYR A 108 -26.93 -4.18 39.40
C TYR A 108 -27.18 -2.81 40.02
N LYS A 109 -26.74 -1.73 39.35
CA LYS A 109 -27.12 -0.36 39.71
C LYS A 109 -28.33 0.06 38.90
N LEU A 110 -29.46 0.25 39.59
CA LEU A 110 -30.72 0.72 39.01
C LEU A 110 -30.86 2.23 39.20
N SER A 111 -31.25 2.93 38.14
CA SER A 111 -31.74 4.31 38.22
C SER A 111 -32.91 4.53 37.27
N PHE A 112 -33.88 5.39 37.62
CA PHE A 112 -35.00 5.78 36.76
C PHE A 112 -35.61 7.12 37.18
N THR A 113 -36.33 7.78 36.27
CA THR A 113 -37.07 9.02 36.56
C THR A 113 -38.40 8.72 37.23
N GLY A 114 -38.70 9.44 38.33
CA GLY A 114 -39.95 9.35 39.07
C GLY A 114 -39.82 8.68 40.44
N ASN A 115 -40.89 8.75 41.23
CA ASN A 115 -41.01 8.17 42.57
C ASN A 115 -42.16 7.17 42.61
N GLY A 116 -41.92 5.93 42.19
CA GLY A 116 -42.89 4.85 42.23
C GLY A 116 -42.26 3.53 42.63
N THR A 117 -43.02 2.45 42.53
CA THR A 117 -42.59 1.11 42.95
C THR A 117 -41.91 0.40 41.79
N VAL A 118 -40.84 -0.35 42.11
CA VAL A 118 -40.20 -1.30 41.19
C VAL A 118 -40.15 -2.65 41.88
N VAL A 119 -40.56 -3.69 41.17
CA VAL A 119 -40.45 -5.08 41.63
C VAL A 119 -39.76 -5.93 40.57
N ALA A 120 -38.95 -6.87 41.03
CA ALA A 120 -38.30 -7.85 40.16
C ALA A 120 -39.03 -9.19 40.23
N THR A 121 -39.23 -9.82 39.09
CA THR A 121 -39.88 -11.14 38.96
C THR A 121 -39.09 -12.03 37.99
N LYS A 122 -39.52 -13.29 37.84
CA LYS A 122 -38.86 -14.42 37.16
C LYS A 122 -37.58 -14.93 37.82
N ALA A 123 -36.64 -14.04 38.12
CA ALA A 123 -35.38 -14.43 38.74
C ALA A 123 -35.59 -14.78 40.22
N THR A 124 -34.92 -15.84 40.66
CA THR A 124 -35.10 -16.38 42.01
C THR A 124 -34.51 -15.45 43.06
N ASN A 125 -35.29 -15.09 44.08
CA ASN A 125 -34.85 -14.34 45.27
C ASN A 125 -34.15 -12.99 44.98
N VAL A 126 -34.55 -12.28 43.91
CA VAL A 126 -34.01 -10.94 43.63
C VAL A 126 -34.42 -9.96 44.73
N GLN A 127 -33.45 -9.18 45.20
CA GLN A 127 -33.67 -8.14 46.20
C GLN A 127 -33.44 -6.76 45.58
N ILE A 128 -34.32 -5.81 45.89
CA ILE A 128 -34.10 -4.39 45.58
C ILE A 128 -33.90 -3.66 46.90
N VAL A 129 -32.68 -3.17 47.12
CA VAL A 129 -32.25 -2.54 48.37
C VAL A 129 -31.67 -1.15 48.11
N ASN A 130 -31.40 -0.39 49.18
CA ASN A 130 -30.80 0.95 49.09
C ASN A 130 -31.57 1.90 48.14
N LYS A 131 -32.89 1.76 48.07
CA LYS A 131 -33.74 2.62 47.22
C LYS A 131 -33.80 4.03 47.80
N VAL A 132 -33.38 5.01 47.01
CA VAL A 132 -33.39 6.43 47.39
C VAL A 132 -34.03 7.24 46.26
N TYR A 133 -35.01 8.08 46.61
CA TYR A 133 -35.59 9.06 45.70
C TYR A 133 -35.00 10.45 45.96
N ASN A 134 -34.54 11.11 44.91
CA ASN A 134 -34.08 12.49 44.94
C ASN A 134 -35.12 13.37 44.23
N ALA A 135 -35.83 14.20 45.00
CA ALA A 135 -36.86 15.10 44.50
C ALA A 135 -36.29 16.21 43.59
N ALA A 136 -35.07 16.70 43.85
CA ALA A 136 -34.46 17.78 43.07
C ALA A 136 -34.15 17.37 41.63
N THR A 137 -33.81 16.10 41.41
CA THR A 137 -33.52 15.54 40.07
C THR A 137 -34.64 14.64 39.56
N ASN A 138 -35.73 14.51 40.31
CA ASN A 138 -36.82 13.56 40.07
C ASN A 138 -36.33 12.15 39.70
N THR A 139 -35.32 11.64 40.41
CA THR A 139 -34.65 10.37 40.09
C THR A 139 -34.67 9.43 41.28
N THR A 140 -35.00 8.18 41.04
CA THR A 140 -34.83 7.09 42.01
C THR A 140 -33.60 6.25 41.65
N THR A 141 -32.80 5.86 42.65
CA THR A 141 -31.69 4.92 42.53
C THR A 141 -31.88 3.75 43.48
N ALA A 142 -31.43 2.55 43.11
CA ALA A 142 -31.42 1.36 43.97
C ALA A 142 -30.34 0.36 43.57
N ASP A 143 -30.04 -0.59 44.45
CA ASP A 143 -29.26 -1.78 44.14
C ASP A 143 -30.22 -2.96 43.90
N LEU A 144 -30.10 -3.60 42.74
CA LEU A 144 -30.81 -4.86 42.46
C LEU A 144 -29.81 -6.01 42.59
N ILE A 145 -30.03 -6.88 43.57
CA ILE A 145 -29.16 -8.02 43.85
C ILE A 145 -29.84 -9.28 43.31
N GLN A 146 -29.24 -9.89 42.30
CA GLN A 146 -29.64 -11.19 41.80
C GLN A 146 -28.67 -12.25 42.36
N PRO A 147 -29.08 -13.04 43.37
CA PRO A 147 -28.14 -13.89 44.11
C PRO A 147 -27.73 -15.15 43.34
N VAL A 148 -28.61 -15.68 42.49
CA VAL A 148 -28.40 -16.97 41.82
C VAL A 148 -28.15 -16.83 40.33
N SER A 149 -27.23 -17.64 39.83
CA SER A 149 -27.00 -17.81 38.40
C SER A 149 -27.98 -18.85 37.87
N ASP A 150 -29.06 -18.41 37.26
CA ASP A 150 -30.05 -19.27 36.62
C ASP A 150 -30.46 -18.70 35.24
N ALA A 151 -31.16 -19.52 34.45
CA ALA A 151 -31.67 -19.14 33.13
C ALA A 151 -33.14 -18.66 33.16
N ASN A 152 -33.74 -18.48 34.35
CA ASN A 152 -35.16 -18.15 34.52
C ASN A 152 -35.50 -16.73 34.00
N GLY A 153 -34.48 -15.88 33.89
CA GLY A 153 -34.58 -14.52 33.39
C GLY A 153 -34.98 -13.50 34.45
N LEU A 154 -34.89 -12.22 34.12
CA LEU A 154 -35.26 -11.09 34.99
C LEU A 154 -36.33 -10.24 34.30
N SER A 155 -37.40 -9.94 35.02
CA SER A 155 -38.38 -8.93 34.61
C SER A 155 -38.53 -7.85 35.67
N LEU A 156 -38.66 -6.60 35.23
CA LEU A 156 -38.88 -5.45 36.10
C LEU A 156 -40.27 -4.87 35.84
N THR A 157 -41.06 -4.71 36.89
CA THR A 157 -42.38 -4.09 36.83
C THR A 157 -42.37 -2.78 37.61
N PHE A 158 -42.80 -1.71 36.96
CA PHE A 158 -42.86 -0.37 37.52
C PHE A 158 -44.31 0.08 37.66
N THR A 159 -44.68 0.57 38.84
CA THR A 159 -46.03 1.03 39.14
C THR A 159 -46.06 2.35 39.92
N GLY A 160 -47.15 3.12 39.74
CA GLY A 160 -47.37 4.36 40.48
C GLY A 160 -46.46 5.51 40.07
N ILE A 161 -45.96 5.51 38.82
CA ILE A 161 -45.17 6.62 38.26
C ILE A 161 -46.04 7.38 37.27
N ALA A 162 -46.31 8.65 37.56
CA ALA A 162 -47.15 9.50 36.71
C ALA A 162 -46.60 9.59 35.28
N GLY A 163 -47.40 9.19 34.29
CA GLY A 163 -47.00 9.16 32.88
C GLY A 163 -46.03 8.03 32.51
N GLY A 164 -45.89 7.01 33.37
CA GLY A 164 -45.03 5.84 33.18
C GLY A 164 -43.55 6.09 33.50
N VAL A 165 -42.79 4.99 33.67
CA VAL A 165 -41.36 5.06 34.00
C VAL A 165 -40.54 5.52 32.80
N LYS A 166 -39.53 6.36 33.05
CA LYS A 166 -38.59 6.85 32.01
C LYS A 166 -37.15 6.74 32.46
N ASN A 167 -36.23 6.76 31.49
CA ASN A 167 -34.79 6.77 31.71
C ASN A 167 -34.29 5.67 32.66
N VAL A 168 -34.88 4.48 32.56
CA VAL A 168 -34.42 3.31 33.33
C VAL A 168 -33.03 2.93 32.84
N LYS A 169 -32.06 2.85 33.75
CA LYS A 169 -30.73 2.27 33.53
C LYS A 169 -30.53 1.15 34.52
N LEU A 170 -30.11 -0.01 34.03
CA LEU A 170 -29.80 -1.17 34.87
C LEU A 170 -28.38 -1.63 34.55
N MET A 171 -27.41 -1.01 35.21
CA MET A 171 -25.99 -1.28 34.94
C MET A 171 -25.60 -2.66 35.47
N ARG A 172 -25.04 -3.49 34.59
CA ARG A 172 -24.68 -4.89 34.87
C ARG A 172 -23.59 -4.99 35.93
N PRO A 173 -23.55 -6.10 36.70
CA PRO A 173 -22.37 -6.45 37.49
C PRO A 173 -21.15 -6.62 36.58
N LEU A 174 -19.95 -6.32 37.09
CA LEU A 174 -18.69 -6.42 36.33
C LEU A 174 -18.36 -7.86 35.90
N SER A 175 -18.85 -8.85 36.64
CA SER A 175 -18.73 -10.29 36.36
C SER A 175 -19.82 -11.05 37.11
N PRO A 176 -20.09 -12.33 36.77
CA PRO A 176 -21.11 -13.12 37.46
C PRO A 176 -20.83 -13.20 38.96
N GLY A 177 -21.78 -12.76 39.78
CA GLY A 177 -21.68 -12.71 41.24
C GLY A 177 -20.97 -11.49 41.82
N SER A 178 -20.50 -10.55 40.99
CA SER A 178 -19.84 -9.33 41.46
C SER A 178 -20.80 -8.45 42.26
N THR A 179 -20.29 -7.86 43.35
CA THR A 179 -20.99 -6.82 44.13
C THR A 179 -20.81 -5.42 43.54
N GLN A 180 -19.93 -5.28 42.54
CA GLN A 180 -19.69 -4.05 41.81
C GLN A 180 -20.32 -4.12 40.41
N SER A 181 -20.83 -2.98 39.96
CA SER A 181 -21.47 -2.82 38.66
C SER A 181 -20.74 -1.76 37.82
N TYR A 182 -21.01 -1.76 36.52
CA TYR A 182 -20.56 -0.70 35.63
C TYR A 182 -21.05 0.68 36.08
N ALA A 183 -20.22 1.71 35.84
CA ALA A 183 -20.61 3.08 36.08
C ALA A 183 -21.68 3.54 35.08
N VAL A 184 -22.59 4.41 35.52
CA VAL A 184 -23.59 5.01 34.62
C VAL A 184 -22.87 5.77 33.51
N GLY A 185 -23.16 5.42 32.26
CA GLY A 185 -22.52 6.01 31.08
C GLY A 185 -21.54 5.08 30.36
N THR A 186 -21.11 3.97 30.99
CA THR A 186 -20.40 2.91 30.27
C THR A 186 -21.31 2.29 29.21
N LEU A 187 -20.85 2.21 27.96
CA LEU A 187 -21.63 1.66 26.85
C LEU A 187 -21.52 0.14 26.77
N PHE A 188 -20.30 -0.37 26.74
CA PHE A 188 -20.01 -1.78 26.48
C PHE A 188 -19.44 -2.49 27.70
N THR A 189 -19.69 -3.80 27.82
CA THR A 189 -19.04 -4.63 28.83
C THR A 189 -17.56 -4.82 28.51
N ASP A 190 -16.73 -5.02 29.53
CA ASP A 190 -15.29 -5.19 29.34
C ASP A 190 -14.96 -6.53 28.68
N GLN A 191 -15.74 -7.57 28.95
CA GLN A 191 -15.56 -8.89 28.36
C GLN A 191 -15.82 -8.89 26.86
N TYR A 192 -16.84 -8.16 26.42
CA TYR A 192 -17.13 -8.02 25.00
C TYR A 192 -16.01 -7.27 24.27
N LYS A 193 -15.48 -6.19 24.86
CA LYS A 193 -14.31 -5.49 24.32
C LYS A 193 -13.07 -6.40 24.28
N ALA A 194 -12.82 -7.17 25.33
CA ALA A 194 -11.69 -8.11 25.39
C ALA A 194 -11.77 -9.22 24.33
N ALA A 195 -12.98 -9.64 23.95
CA ALA A 195 -13.18 -10.58 22.85
C ALA A 195 -12.92 -9.92 21.49
N ILE A 196 -13.41 -8.70 21.27
CA ILE A 196 -13.14 -7.89 20.06
C ILE A 196 -11.64 -7.60 19.91
N ASP A 197 -10.90 -7.43 21.00
CA ASP A 197 -9.46 -7.20 20.95
C ASP A 197 -8.65 -8.34 20.29
N ARG A 198 -9.27 -9.50 20.07
CA ARG A 198 -8.65 -10.62 19.34
C ARG A 198 -8.79 -10.51 17.82
N THR A 199 -9.52 -9.53 17.30
CA THR A 199 -9.74 -9.29 15.86
C THR A 199 -9.17 -7.92 15.43
N ASP A 200 -9.10 -7.64 14.12
CA ASP A 200 -8.62 -6.35 13.60
C ASP A 200 -9.76 -5.49 13.03
N LEU A 201 -10.80 -6.17 12.53
CA LEU A 201 -11.99 -5.61 11.91
C LEU A 201 -13.25 -6.22 12.55
N ILE A 202 -14.22 -5.39 12.90
CA ILE A 202 -15.55 -5.83 13.34
C ILE A 202 -16.58 -5.63 12.22
N ARG A 203 -17.30 -6.71 11.86
CA ARG A 203 -18.42 -6.66 10.91
C ARG A 203 -19.74 -6.66 11.66
N THR A 204 -20.56 -5.65 11.39
CA THR A 204 -21.70 -5.29 12.22
C THR A 204 -23.04 -5.77 11.66
N MET A 205 -23.02 -6.82 10.85
CA MET A 205 -24.20 -7.36 10.16
C MET A 205 -25.33 -7.70 11.14
N ASP A 206 -25.06 -8.51 12.16
CA ASP A 206 -26.06 -8.88 13.18
C ASP A 206 -26.36 -7.71 14.12
N LEU A 207 -25.33 -6.96 14.53
CA LEU A 207 -25.47 -5.83 15.45
C LEU A 207 -26.35 -4.70 14.87
N SER A 208 -26.30 -4.48 13.56
CA SER A 208 -27.16 -3.54 12.84
C SER A 208 -28.48 -4.15 12.36
N HIS A 209 -28.70 -5.45 12.57
CA HIS A 209 -29.85 -6.20 12.06
C HIS A 209 -30.04 -6.03 10.55
N THR A 210 -28.98 -6.31 9.78
CA THR A 210 -29.02 -6.15 8.32
C THR A 210 -29.95 -7.14 7.65
N ASN A 211 -29.93 -8.41 8.07
CA ASN A 211 -30.78 -9.46 7.51
C ASN A 211 -32.25 -9.18 7.84
N THR A 212 -33.14 -9.36 6.87
CA THR A 212 -34.59 -9.10 7.02
C THR A 212 -34.96 -7.68 7.47
N SER A 213 -34.04 -6.71 7.35
CA SER A 213 -34.30 -5.32 7.67
C SER A 213 -35.26 -4.68 6.67
N ASP A 214 -36.34 -4.11 7.18
CA ASP A 214 -37.27 -3.30 6.39
C ASP A 214 -36.92 -1.79 6.42
N GLU A 215 -35.77 -1.41 7.01
CA GLU A 215 -35.37 -0.01 7.15
C GLU A 215 -35.02 0.61 5.79
N ALA A 216 -35.72 1.69 5.44
CA ALA A 216 -35.61 2.37 4.16
C ALA A 216 -35.19 3.83 4.30
N THR A 217 -35.82 4.57 5.22
CA THR A 217 -35.60 6.02 5.39
C THR A 217 -34.78 6.33 6.65
N TRP A 218 -34.01 7.42 6.64
CA TRP A 218 -33.12 7.78 7.76
C TRP A 218 -33.84 7.94 9.10
N ALA A 219 -35.12 8.34 9.07
CA ALA A 219 -35.92 8.55 10.27
C ALA A 219 -36.39 7.24 10.92
N GLU A 220 -36.35 6.11 10.21
CA GLU A 220 -36.79 4.81 10.73
C GLU A 220 -35.74 4.16 11.63
N ARG A 221 -34.47 4.57 11.57
CA ARG A 221 -33.39 3.97 12.36
C ARG A 221 -33.63 4.13 13.85
N ILE A 222 -33.06 3.22 14.63
CA ILE A 222 -33.04 3.36 16.08
C ILE A 222 -32.03 4.46 16.51
N LEU A 223 -32.33 5.16 17.60
CA LEU A 223 -31.53 6.24 18.16
C LEU A 223 -30.91 5.83 19.51
N PRO A 224 -29.77 6.41 19.91
CA PRO A 224 -29.16 6.14 21.22
C PRO A 224 -30.10 6.43 22.42
N THR A 225 -31.05 7.34 22.24
CA THR A 225 -32.03 7.76 23.26
C THR A 225 -33.16 6.75 23.46
N ASN A 226 -33.32 5.77 22.56
CA ASN A 226 -34.36 4.75 22.72
C ASN A 226 -34.17 3.94 24.02
N ALA A 227 -35.29 3.61 24.66
CA ALA A 227 -35.36 2.91 25.94
C ALA A 227 -34.64 1.55 25.88
N THR A 228 -34.86 0.83 24.78
CA THR A 228 -34.19 -0.42 24.43
C THR A 228 -33.78 -0.36 22.97
N TYR A 229 -32.87 -1.24 22.55
CA TYR A 229 -32.57 -1.43 21.13
C TYR A 229 -33.46 -2.49 20.48
N TYR A 230 -34.67 -2.65 21.02
CA TYR A 230 -35.79 -3.38 20.45
C TYR A 230 -36.77 -2.38 19.85
N LYS A 231 -36.95 -2.42 18.54
CA LYS A 231 -37.91 -1.64 17.76
C LYS A 231 -39.23 -2.40 17.64
N THR A 232 -40.32 -1.95 18.25
CA THR A 232 -41.64 -2.50 17.93
C THR A 232 -42.12 -1.86 16.62
N ARG A 233 -42.68 -2.62 15.68
CA ARG A 233 -43.33 -2.04 14.49
C ARG A 233 -44.79 -2.51 14.46
N ASP A 234 -45.71 -1.56 14.30
CA ASP A 234 -47.18 -1.70 14.38
C ASP A 234 -47.83 -2.61 13.32
N SER A 235 -47.05 -3.38 12.57
CA SER A 235 -47.58 -4.33 11.59
C SER A 235 -46.53 -5.36 11.22
N TYR A 236 -46.62 -6.56 11.81
CA TYR A 236 -46.55 -7.78 11.02
C TYR A 236 -46.91 -9.03 11.83
N THR A 237 -47.67 -9.90 11.15
CA THR A 237 -47.94 -11.29 11.45
C THR A 237 -46.69 -12.05 11.86
N ALA A 238 -46.83 -12.89 12.88
CA ALA A 238 -45.84 -13.86 13.33
C ALA A 238 -44.97 -14.40 12.18
N SER A 239 -43.69 -14.03 12.14
CA SER A 239 -42.73 -14.90 11.45
C SER A 239 -42.72 -16.20 12.25
N THR A 240 -43.18 -17.29 11.65
CA THR A 240 -43.32 -18.61 12.28
C THR A 240 -42.00 -19.23 12.77
N ASN A 241 -40.85 -18.56 12.56
CA ASN A 241 -39.52 -19.09 12.85
C ASN A 241 -38.67 -18.21 13.78
N GLY A 242 -39.26 -17.35 14.63
CA GLY A 242 -38.49 -16.65 15.68
C GLY A 242 -37.46 -15.62 15.17
N GLN A 243 -37.61 -15.12 13.94
CA GLN A 243 -36.76 -14.06 13.40
C GLN A 243 -37.31 -12.70 13.82
N HIS A 244 -36.69 -12.12 14.86
CA HIS A 244 -37.09 -10.84 15.41
C HIS A 244 -36.65 -9.71 14.48
N LYS A 245 -37.57 -9.25 13.59
CA LYS A 245 -37.39 -8.15 12.60
C LYS A 245 -36.96 -6.76 13.13
N ASN A 246 -36.54 -6.69 14.40
CA ASN A 246 -36.87 -5.60 15.29
C ASN A 246 -35.75 -5.30 16.32
N LYS A 247 -34.52 -5.81 16.19
CA LYS A 247 -33.45 -5.55 17.18
C LYS A 247 -32.17 -5.03 16.53
N SER A 248 -32.01 -3.71 16.41
CA SER A 248 -30.86 -3.07 15.76
C SER A 248 -30.14 -2.11 16.70
N CYS A 249 -28.81 -2.02 16.62
CA CYS A 249 -28.00 -1.05 17.35
C CYS A 249 -27.89 0.28 16.57
N PRO A 250 -28.01 1.45 17.23
CA PRO A 250 -27.81 2.73 16.56
C PRO A 250 -26.41 2.87 15.94
N TRP A 251 -26.31 3.49 14.76
CA TRP A 251 -25.03 3.70 14.08
C TRP A 251 -24.03 4.49 14.93
N GLU A 252 -24.50 5.42 15.77
CA GLU A 252 -23.66 6.16 16.72
C GLU A 252 -22.94 5.22 17.70
N ILE A 253 -23.66 4.20 18.18
CA ILE A 253 -23.15 3.22 19.13
C ILE A 253 -22.22 2.23 18.42
N ILE A 254 -22.54 1.84 17.19
CA ILE A 254 -21.64 1.04 16.35
C ILE A 254 -20.30 1.74 16.13
N VAL A 255 -20.32 3.04 15.80
CA VAL A 255 -19.10 3.85 15.65
C VAL A 255 -18.37 4.00 16.99
N ALA A 256 -19.10 4.19 18.10
CA ALA A 256 -18.51 4.23 19.43
C ALA A 256 -17.78 2.93 19.79
N LEU A 257 -18.33 1.76 19.43
CA LEU A 257 -17.68 0.47 19.65
C LEU A 257 -16.34 0.37 18.94
N ALA A 258 -16.30 0.69 17.64
CA ALA A 258 -15.07 0.69 16.84
C ALA A 258 -14.04 1.69 17.41
N ASN A 259 -14.49 2.86 17.86
CA ASN A 259 -13.64 3.87 18.47
C ASN A 259 -13.08 3.42 19.82
N GLU A 260 -13.88 2.80 20.70
CA GLU A 260 -13.46 2.34 22.02
C GLU A 260 -12.47 1.17 21.93
N THR A 261 -12.67 0.24 20.98
CA THR A 261 -11.80 -0.93 20.78
C THR A 261 -10.65 -0.65 19.81
N ASN A 262 -10.65 0.50 19.14
CA ASN A 262 -9.68 0.88 18.11
C ASN A 262 -9.56 -0.19 17.01
N LYS A 263 -10.71 -0.66 16.52
CA LYS A 263 -10.82 -1.66 15.44
C LYS A 263 -11.43 -1.04 14.20
N ASP A 264 -11.03 -1.54 13.05
CA ASP A 264 -11.66 -1.14 11.80
C ASP A 264 -13.13 -1.57 11.78
N LEU A 265 -13.95 -0.84 11.02
CA LEU A 265 -15.41 -1.01 11.04
C LEU A 265 -15.92 -1.47 9.69
N TRP A 266 -16.69 -2.55 9.65
CA TRP A 266 -17.45 -2.99 8.48
C TRP A 266 -18.94 -2.82 8.73
N VAL A 267 -19.57 -1.94 7.94
CA VAL A 267 -21.01 -1.69 7.95
C VAL A 267 -21.69 -2.34 6.75
N CYS A 268 -22.86 -2.93 6.99
CA CYS A 268 -23.73 -3.43 5.93
C CYS A 268 -24.91 -2.45 5.82
N VAL A 269 -25.00 -1.75 4.68
CA VAL A 269 -26.07 -0.78 4.43
C VAL A 269 -27.37 -1.53 4.18
N PRO A 270 -28.50 -1.18 4.84
CA PRO A 270 -29.79 -1.86 4.63
C PRO A 270 -30.19 -1.92 3.15
N LEU A 271 -30.86 -3.00 2.74
CA LEU A 271 -31.26 -3.22 1.33
C LEU A 271 -32.08 -2.03 0.79
N ASN A 272 -33.05 -1.59 1.59
CA ASN A 272 -34.05 -0.60 1.22
C ASN A 272 -33.60 0.85 1.47
N ALA A 273 -32.37 1.06 1.96
CA ALA A 273 -31.83 2.38 2.25
C ALA A 273 -31.90 3.30 1.03
N ASP A 274 -32.65 4.39 1.15
CA ASP A 274 -32.74 5.43 0.13
C ASP A 274 -31.43 6.25 0.03
N ALA A 275 -31.34 7.13 -0.96
CA ALA A 275 -30.15 7.95 -1.16
C ALA A 275 -29.84 8.85 0.05
N ASN A 276 -30.88 9.40 0.71
CA ASN A 276 -30.72 10.26 1.88
C ASN A 276 -30.19 9.46 3.08
N TYR A 277 -30.67 8.23 3.28
CA TYR A 277 -30.16 7.32 4.29
C TYR A 277 -28.66 7.11 4.14
N VAL A 278 -28.21 6.76 2.93
CA VAL A 278 -26.78 6.49 2.67
C VAL A 278 -25.94 7.74 2.90
N THR A 279 -26.41 8.92 2.48
CA THR A 279 -25.72 10.19 2.74
C THR A 279 -25.63 10.50 4.23
N GLN A 280 -26.73 10.33 4.98
CA GLN A 280 -26.75 10.61 6.41
C GLN A 280 -25.92 9.62 7.21
N LEU A 281 -25.89 8.35 6.81
CA LEU A 281 -24.99 7.34 7.38
C LEU A 281 -23.52 7.73 7.16
N ALA A 282 -23.16 8.12 5.93
CA ALA A 282 -21.80 8.58 5.63
C ALA A 282 -21.42 9.82 6.46
N ASN A 283 -22.33 10.79 6.61
CA ASN A 283 -22.13 11.99 7.42
C ASN A 283 -21.95 11.66 8.90
N LEU A 284 -22.77 10.76 9.45
CA LEU A 284 -22.66 10.32 10.85
C LEU A 284 -21.33 9.63 11.10
N ILE A 285 -20.92 8.69 10.25
CA ILE A 285 -19.64 7.98 10.42
C ILE A 285 -18.47 8.96 10.29
N LYS A 286 -18.55 9.97 9.41
CA LYS A 286 -17.48 10.96 9.24
C LYS A 286 -17.40 11.96 10.40
N ASN A 287 -18.53 12.54 10.78
CA ASN A 287 -18.58 13.75 11.61
C ASN A 287 -19.10 13.50 13.03
N GLY A 288 -19.75 12.36 13.27
CA GLY A 288 -20.51 12.10 14.49
C GLY A 288 -21.93 12.65 14.44
N ALA A 289 -22.77 12.20 15.37
CA ALA A 289 -24.15 12.66 15.54
C ALA A 289 -24.64 12.37 16.97
N ASN A 290 -25.68 13.06 17.43
CA ASN A 290 -26.38 12.79 18.68
C ASN A 290 -25.47 12.72 19.93
N GLY A 291 -24.41 13.54 19.98
CA GLY A 291 -23.45 13.58 21.09
C GLY A 291 -22.33 12.53 21.01
N TYR A 292 -22.26 11.75 19.92
CA TYR A 292 -21.21 10.76 19.68
C TYR A 292 -20.25 11.24 18.58
N ALA A 293 -18.96 10.96 18.75
CA ALA A 293 -17.93 11.30 17.78
C ALA A 293 -18.03 10.42 16.52
N GLY A 294 -17.56 10.96 15.39
CA GLY A 294 -17.34 10.18 14.17
C GLY A 294 -16.23 9.14 14.34
N LEU A 295 -16.08 8.27 13.34
CA LEU A 295 -15.06 7.23 13.31
C LEU A 295 -13.65 7.85 13.31
N LYS A 296 -12.78 7.38 14.23
CA LYS A 296 -11.40 7.84 14.36
C LYS A 296 -10.65 7.81 13.02
N ALA A 297 -9.81 8.83 12.79
CA ALA A 297 -9.15 9.06 11.51
C ALA A 297 -8.21 7.93 11.05
N ASN A 298 -7.62 7.19 11.99
CA ASN A 298 -6.73 6.05 11.74
C ASN A 298 -7.48 4.77 11.35
N LEU A 299 -8.78 4.68 11.65
CA LEU A 299 -9.60 3.49 11.38
C LEU A 299 -10.14 3.49 9.95
N LYS A 300 -10.23 2.28 9.39
CA LYS A 300 -10.76 1.98 8.06
C LYS A 300 -12.24 1.63 8.15
N LEU A 301 -12.98 1.99 7.10
CA LEU A 301 -14.39 1.73 6.97
C LEU A 301 -14.64 0.83 5.76
N TYR A 302 -15.14 -0.37 5.99
CA TYR A 302 -15.61 -1.29 4.96
C TYR A 302 -17.12 -1.15 4.79
N ILE A 303 -17.58 -1.14 3.54
CA ILE A 303 -18.98 -0.84 3.22
C ILE A 303 -19.53 -1.88 2.27
N GLU A 304 -20.54 -2.61 2.73
CA GLU A 304 -21.23 -3.65 1.97
C GLU A 304 -22.68 -3.23 1.71
N TYR A 305 -23.22 -3.59 0.54
CA TYR A 305 -24.64 -3.44 0.26
C TYR A 305 -25.41 -4.66 0.78
N SER A 306 -26.06 -4.50 1.93
CA SER A 306 -26.78 -5.55 2.65
C SER A 306 -25.89 -6.78 2.94
N ASN A 307 -26.48 -7.98 3.03
CA ASN A 307 -25.79 -9.24 3.28
C ASN A 307 -26.43 -10.37 2.45
N GLU A 308 -25.58 -11.18 1.80
CA GLU A 308 -25.96 -12.36 1.00
C GLU A 308 -27.17 -12.16 0.08
N LEU A 309 -27.17 -11.09 -0.73
CA LEU A 309 -28.28 -10.79 -1.66
C LEU A 309 -28.47 -11.81 -2.79
N TRP A 310 -27.61 -12.82 -2.85
CA TRP A 310 -27.74 -14.00 -3.71
C TRP A 310 -28.60 -15.11 -3.07
N ASN A 311 -28.76 -15.09 -1.75
CA ASN A 311 -29.40 -16.15 -0.97
C ASN A 311 -30.90 -15.90 -0.81
N THR A 312 -31.72 -16.92 -1.07
CA THR A 312 -33.18 -16.85 -1.00
C THR A 312 -33.77 -17.77 0.07
N ALA A 313 -32.93 -18.35 0.94
CA ALA A 313 -33.42 -19.14 2.06
C ALA A 313 -34.29 -18.27 2.99
N PRO A 314 -35.19 -18.86 3.80
CA PRO A 314 -36.15 -18.08 4.61
C PRO A 314 -35.53 -16.98 5.49
N ALA A 315 -34.28 -17.17 5.94
CA ALA A 315 -33.54 -16.20 6.74
C ALA A 315 -32.95 -15.00 5.95
N PHE A 316 -33.05 -15.02 4.62
CA PHE A 316 -32.44 -14.07 3.71
C PHE A 316 -33.51 -13.42 2.80
N GLN A 317 -34.63 -12.98 3.39
CA GLN A 317 -35.71 -12.33 2.64
C GLN A 317 -35.23 -11.12 1.80
N GLN A 318 -34.16 -10.45 2.23
CA GLN A 318 -33.54 -9.36 1.48
C GLN A 318 -33.03 -9.78 0.09
N GLY A 319 -32.60 -11.03 -0.11
CA GLY A 319 -32.19 -11.53 -1.43
C GLY A 319 -33.39 -11.63 -2.39
N VAL A 320 -34.53 -12.12 -1.90
CA VAL A 320 -35.80 -12.15 -2.64
C VAL A 320 -36.28 -10.73 -2.96
N GLN A 321 -36.20 -9.81 -1.99
CA GLN A 321 -36.56 -8.41 -2.21
C GLN A 321 -35.63 -7.73 -3.25
N ASN A 322 -34.33 -7.99 -3.23
CA ASN A 322 -33.40 -7.47 -4.24
C ASN A 322 -33.77 -7.95 -5.65
N TRP A 323 -34.16 -9.21 -5.79
CA TRP A 323 -34.63 -9.76 -7.07
C TRP A 323 -35.90 -9.06 -7.58
N GLU A 324 -36.90 -8.85 -6.72
CA GLU A 324 -38.11 -8.11 -7.10
C GLU A 324 -37.82 -6.64 -7.45
N LEU A 325 -36.92 -5.98 -6.73
CA LEU A 325 -36.49 -4.61 -7.04
C LEU A 325 -35.77 -4.52 -8.39
N ALA A 326 -34.95 -5.52 -8.75
CA ALA A 326 -34.30 -5.56 -10.06
C ALA A 326 -35.31 -5.74 -11.20
N LYS A 327 -36.29 -6.63 -11.03
CA LYS A 327 -37.38 -6.81 -12.00
C LYS A 327 -38.21 -5.55 -12.19
N ALA A 328 -38.59 -4.92 -11.09
CA ALA A 328 -39.35 -3.67 -11.12
C ALA A 328 -38.56 -2.55 -11.82
N GLU A 329 -37.25 -2.44 -11.56
CA GLU A 329 -36.39 -1.45 -12.21
C GLU A 329 -36.32 -1.65 -13.73
N VAL A 330 -36.15 -2.90 -14.20
CA VAL A 330 -36.13 -3.20 -15.64
C VAL A 330 -37.49 -2.98 -16.28
N ALA A 331 -38.58 -3.39 -15.62
CA ALA A 331 -39.94 -3.20 -16.11
C ALA A 331 -40.35 -1.71 -16.20
N ALA A 332 -39.81 -0.85 -15.34
CA ALA A 332 -40.02 0.60 -15.40
C ALA A 332 -39.34 1.27 -16.61
N GLY A 333 -38.40 0.59 -17.28
CA GLY A 333 -37.66 1.10 -18.43
C GLY A 333 -36.45 1.96 -18.04
N GLY A 334 -35.48 2.09 -18.95
CA GLY A 334 -34.27 2.91 -18.75
C GLY A 334 -33.22 2.31 -17.81
N SER A 335 -33.43 1.11 -17.28
CA SER A 335 -32.42 0.37 -16.52
C SER A 335 -31.26 -0.08 -17.41
N ASN A 336 -30.05 -0.12 -16.85
CA ASN A 336 -28.89 -0.74 -17.48
C ASN A 336 -28.64 -2.17 -16.98
N LEU A 337 -29.47 -2.71 -16.08
CA LEU A 337 -29.31 -4.09 -15.59
C LEU A 337 -29.41 -5.12 -16.73
N ASN A 338 -30.10 -4.77 -17.80
CA ASN A 338 -30.25 -5.54 -19.05
C ASN A 338 -29.52 -4.88 -20.24
N TYR A 339 -28.39 -4.18 -20.01
CA TYR A 339 -27.64 -3.45 -21.05
C TYR A 339 -27.23 -4.27 -22.27
N ASP A 340 -27.13 -5.59 -22.12
CA ASP A 340 -26.75 -6.58 -23.13
C ASP A 340 -27.95 -7.37 -23.68
N GLY A 341 -29.18 -6.97 -23.35
CA GLY A 341 -30.40 -7.67 -23.76
C GLY A 341 -30.69 -8.93 -22.95
N GLU A 342 -29.96 -9.21 -21.86
CA GLU A 342 -30.23 -10.33 -20.97
C GLU A 342 -31.68 -10.30 -20.46
N THR A 343 -32.33 -11.47 -20.41
CA THR A 343 -33.73 -11.63 -19.99
C THR A 343 -33.89 -12.39 -18.68
N ASN A 344 -32.82 -12.98 -18.15
CA ASN A 344 -32.83 -13.68 -16.86
C ASN A 344 -32.85 -12.68 -15.70
N ASP A 345 -33.96 -12.64 -14.98
CA ASP A 345 -34.17 -11.70 -13.88
C ASP A 345 -33.27 -11.95 -12.65
N TRP A 346 -32.79 -13.17 -12.43
CA TRP A 346 -31.76 -13.45 -11.43
C TRP A 346 -30.43 -12.79 -11.77
N TYR A 347 -30.08 -12.72 -13.06
CA TYR A 347 -28.86 -12.03 -13.47
C TYR A 347 -29.02 -10.53 -13.24
N TRP A 348 -30.18 -9.94 -13.52
CA TRP A 348 -30.46 -8.55 -13.16
C TRP A 348 -30.32 -8.31 -11.65
N ALA A 349 -30.82 -9.24 -10.83
CA ALA A 349 -30.71 -9.16 -9.37
C ALA A 349 -29.25 -9.12 -8.90
N TRP A 350 -28.38 -9.99 -9.42
CA TRP A 350 -26.96 -9.97 -9.05
C TRP A 350 -26.23 -8.75 -9.61
N ARG A 351 -26.56 -8.30 -10.83
CA ARG A 351 -26.04 -7.04 -11.40
C ARG A 351 -26.42 -5.84 -10.53
N ARG A 352 -27.63 -5.85 -9.97
CA ARG A 352 -28.13 -4.81 -9.06
C ARG A 352 -27.27 -4.70 -7.79
N ILE A 353 -26.70 -5.80 -7.30
CA ILE A 353 -25.73 -5.78 -6.19
C ILE A 353 -24.53 -4.88 -6.57
N GLY A 354 -23.92 -5.15 -7.74
CA GLY A 354 -22.82 -4.33 -8.26
C GLY A 354 -23.20 -2.86 -8.46
N LYS A 355 -24.37 -2.60 -9.06
CA LYS A 355 -24.90 -1.25 -9.28
C LYS A 355 -25.03 -0.47 -7.97
N ARG A 356 -25.70 -1.05 -6.97
CA ARG A 356 -25.95 -0.40 -5.68
C ARG A 356 -24.68 -0.20 -4.87
N THR A 357 -23.75 -1.15 -4.88
CA THR A 357 -22.44 -0.97 -4.24
C THR A 357 -21.66 0.19 -4.88
N ARG A 358 -21.69 0.34 -6.21
CA ARG A 358 -21.08 1.50 -6.90
C ARG A 358 -21.72 2.82 -6.48
N GLU A 359 -23.05 2.88 -6.41
CA GLU A 359 -23.78 4.09 -6.00
C GLU A 359 -23.47 4.48 -4.54
N ILE A 360 -23.45 3.51 -3.63
CA ILE A 360 -23.06 3.71 -2.24
C ILE A 360 -21.61 4.19 -2.15
N ALA A 361 -20.69 3.54 -2.87
CA ALA A 361 -19.28 3.94 -2.93
C ALA A 361 -19.12 5.41 -3.35
N ASN A 362 -19.91 5.87 -4.32
CA ASN A 362 -19.90 7.26 -4.78
C ASN A 362 -20.41 8.24 -3.72
N VAL A 363 -21.45 7.91 -2.95
CA VAL A 363 -21.92 8.75 -1.84
C VAL A 363 -20.84 8.90 -0.76
N PHE A 364 -20.19 7.79 -0.40
CA PHE A 364 -19.10 7.83 0.58
C PHE A 364 -17.87 8.56 0.04
N LYS A 365 -17.54 8.41 -1.25
CA LYS A 365 -16.48 9.17 -1.94
C LYS A 365 -16.74 10.67 -1.88
N THR A 366 -17.96 11.11 -2.15
CA THR A 366 -18.36 12.52 -2.06
C THR A 366 -18.26 13.03 -0.62
N THR A 367 -18.69 12.22 0.35
CA THR A 367 -18.73 12.62 1.76
C THR A 367 -17.33 12.69 2.38
N PHE A 368 -16.49 11.66 2.18
CA PHE A 368 -15.15 11.57 2.77
C PHE A 368 -14.05 12.23 1.94
N GLY A 369 -14.27 12.40 0.63
CA GLY A 369 -13.30 12.91 -0.34
C GLY A 369 -12.59 11.79 -1.09
N ALA A 370 -12.33 12.02 -2.38
CA ALA A 370 -11.75 11.03 -3.29
C ALA A 370 -10.38 10.48 -2.85
N SER A 371 -9.56 11.27 -2.14
CA SER A 371 -8.25 10.83 -1.63
C SER A 371 -8.32 9.77 -0.53
N GLN A 372 -9.48 9.64 0.13
CA GLN A 372 -9.72 8.65 1.18
C GLN A 372 -10.29 7.34 0.63
N MET A 373 -10.73 7.31 -0.63
CA MET A 373 -11.25 6.09 -1.25
C MET A 373 -10.14 5.06 -1.37
N LEU A 374 -10.49 3.80 -1.07
CA LEU A 374 -9.65 2.59 -1.07
C LEU A 374 -8.54 2.59 0.01
N SER A 375 -8.02 3.75 0.38
CA SER A 375 -7.02 3.90 1.45
C SER A 375 -7.63 3.86 2.86
N ARG A 376 -8.82 4.44 3.02
CA ARG A 376 -9.61 4.47 4.27
C ARG A 376 -11.02 3.94 4.08
N ILE A 377 -11.69 4.37 3.02
CA ILE A 377 -13.07 3.99 2.68
C ILE A 377 -13.02 2.85 1.68
N ARG A 378 -13.47 1.68 2.08
CA ARG A 378 -13.25 0.41 1.39
C ARG A 378 -14.60 -0.25 1.04
N PRO A 379 -15.27 0.17 -0.04
CA PRO A 379 -16.44 -0.55 -0.55
C PRO A 379 -16.05 -1.98 -0.92
N VAL A 380 -16.93 -2.94 -0.60
CA VAL A 380 -16.71 -4.36 -0.85
C VAL A 380 -17.85 -5.00 -1.62
N LEU A 381 -17.51 -6.02 -2.42
CA LEU A 381 -18.47 -6.84 -3.17
C LEU A 381 -18.47 -8.27 -2.61
N CYS A 382 -19.62 -8.72 -2.12
CA CYS A 382 -19.79 -10.06 -1.58
C CYS A 382 -20.73 -10.88 -2.46
N TRP A 383 -20.43 -12.16 -2.63
CA TRP A 383 -21.18 -13.09 -3.50
C TRP A 383 -21.17 -14.51 -2.92
N GLN A 384 -21.74 -15.50 -3.62
CA GLN A 384 -21.80 -16.87 -3.10
C GLN A 384 -20.42 -17.55 -3.14
N GLN A 385 -20.05 -18.28 -2.09
CA GLN A 385 -18.78 -19.03 -2.02
C GLN A 385 -18.47 -19.78 -3.31
N GLY A 386 -17.22 -19.69 -3.76
CA GLY A 386 -16.76 -20.32 -5.00
C GLY A 386 -17.35 -19.70 -6.28
N ALA A 387 -17.85 -18.47 -6.19
CA ALA A 387 -18.59 -17.79 -7.26
C ALA A 387 -19.71 -18.67 -7.85
N GLU A 388 -20.37 -19.44 -6.98
CA GLU A 388 -21.49 -20.28 -7.38
C GLU A 388 -22.64 -19.45 -7.97
N GLN A 389 -23.48 -20.13 -8.74
CA GLN A 389 -24.59 -19.56 -9.50
C GLN A 389 -24.18 -18.47 -10.50
N LEU A 390 -22.88 -18.23 -10.75
CA LEU A 390 -22.35 -17.14 -11.57
C LEU A 390 -22.53 -15.74 -10.95
N THR A 391 -22.74 -15.66 -9.62
CA THR A 391 -22.96 -14.39 -8.90
C THR A 391 -21.85 -13.37 -9.14
N ALA A 392 -20.58 -13.75 -8.93
CA ALA A 392 -19.44 -12.87 -9.21
C ALA A 392 -19.35 -12.47 -10.68
N ARG A 393 -19.57 -13.43 -11.60
CA ARG A 393 -19.54 -13.17 -13.05
C ARG A 393 -20.51 -12.06 -13.41
N GLN A 394 -21.78 -12.18 -13.01
CA GLN A 394 -22.81 -11.19 -13.37
C GLN A 394 -22.51 -9.82 -12.79
N ILE A 395 -22.01 -9.73 -11.55
CA ILE A 395 -21.60 -8.46 -10.93
C ILE A 395 -20.50 -7.79 -11.75
N PHE A 396 -19.40 -8.50 -12.01
CA PHE A 396 -18.20 -7.90 -12.60
C PHE A 396 -18.37 -7.59 -14.10
N THR A 397 -18.99 -8.49 -14.88
CA THR A 397 -19.21 -8.23 -16.32
C THR A 397 -20.16 -7.07 -16.54
N PHE A 398 -21.17 -6.90 -15.67
CA PHE A 398 -22.05 -5.73 -15.71
C PHE A 398 -21.32 -4.46 -15.34
N LEU A 399 -20.51 -4.44 -14.28
CA LEU A 399 -19.78 -3.24 -13.90
C LEU A 399 -18.84 -2.78 -15.04
N GLU A 400 -18.13 -3.71 -15.68
CA GLU A 400 -17.25 -3.39 -16.81
C GLU A 400 -18.02 -3.02 -18.09
N GLY A 401 -19.15 -3.68 -18.37
CA GLY A 401 -19.94 -3.48 -19.59
C GLY A 401 -20.84 -2.25 -19.56
N ALA A 402 -21.53 -2.02 -18.44
CA ALA A 402 -22.47 -0.91 -18.26
C ALA A 402 -21.79 0.39 -17.84
N TYR A 403 -20.55 0.34 -17.31
CA TYR A 403 -19.76 1.51 -16.92
C TYR A 403 -18.33 1.47 -17.50
N PRO A 404 -18.17 1.43 -18.84
CA PRO A 404 -16.88 1.16 -19.48
C PRO A 404 -15.82 2.25 -19.29
N THR A 405 -16.20 3.44 -18.81
CA THR A 405 -15.29 4.55 -18.50
C THR A 405 -14.70 4.48 -17.09
N GLU A 406 -15.17 3.54 -16.26
CA GLU A 406 -14.75 3.38 -14.87
C GLU A 406 -14.08 2.03 -14.67
N LYS A 407 -12.98 2.00 -13.92
CA LYS A 407 -12.35 0.76 -13.51
C LYS A 407 -12.93 0.34 -12.17
N VAL A 408 -13.34 -0.92 -12.05
CA VAL A 408 -13.87 -1.49 -10.80
C VAL A 408 -12.92 -1.24 -9.62
N SER A 409 -11.61 -1.38 -9.85
CA SER A 409 -10.54 -1.14 -8.88
C SER A 409 -10.42 0.31 -8.39
N ASP A 410 -11.07 1.29 -9.05
CA ASP A 410 -10.99 2.70 -8.66
C ASP A 410 -12.01 3.06 -7.57
N TYR A 411 -12.99 2.18 -7.32
CA TYR A 411 -14.06 2.40 -6.34
C TYR A 411 -14.43 1.17 -5.50
N ILE A 412 -13.97 -0.04 -5.85
CA ILE A 412 -14.10 -1.25 -5.03
C ILE A 412 -12.73 -1.63 -4.47
N PHE A 413 -12.64 -1.81 -3.15
CA PHE A 413 -11.40 -2.20 -2.49
C PHE A 413 -11.13 -3.71 -2.58
N GLY A 414 -12.17 -4.51 -2.35
CA GLY A 414 -12.06 -5.96 -2.28
C GLY A 414 -13.40 -6.66 -2.32
N GLY A 415 -13.38 -7.98 -2.29
CA GLY A 415 -14.58 -8.80 -2.32
C GLY A 415 -14.30 -10.28 -2.25
N GLY A 416 -15.35 -11.08 -2.21
CA GLY A 416 -15.25 -12.54 -2.17
C GLY A 416 -16.53 -13.20 -1.66
N GLY A 417 -16.55 -14.53 -1.76
CA GLY A 417 -17.53 -15.36 -1.10
C GLY A 417 -17.22 -15.58 0.38
N SER A 418 -18.02 -16.42 1.04
CA SER A 418 -17.63 -16.97 2.34
C SER A 418 -16.49 -17.98 2.19
N ALA A 419 -15.93 -18.38 3.31
CA ALA A 419 -14.84 -19.34 3.39
C ALA A 419 -15.10 -20.35 4.51
N TYR A 420 -16.32 -20.88 4.54
CA TYR A 420 -16.71 -21.93 5.48
C TYR A 420 -16.11 -23.27 5.09
N TYR A 421 -15.96 -24.12 6.09
CA TYR A 421 -15.62 -25.52 5.93
C TYR A 421 -16.28 -26.32 7.05
N SER A 422 -16.97 -27.39 6.68
CA SER A 422 -17.71 -28.24 7.62
C SER A 422 -17.49 -29.69 7.24
N PRO A 423 -17.41 -30.61 8.21
CA PRO A 423 -17.29 -32.02 7.89
C PRO A 423 -18.55 -32.48 7.15
N ASN A 424 -18.39 -33.35 6.15
CA ASN A 424 -19.53 -34.03 5.55
C ASN A 424 -20.26 -34.86 6.62
N PHE A 425 -21.53 -34.56 6.86
CA PHE A 425 -22.34 -35.30 7.83
C PHE A 425 -22.70 -36.69 7.30
N SER A 426 -22.35 -37.73 8.05
CA SER A 426 -22.70 -39.12 7.75
C SER A 426 -22.85 -39.95 9.03
N SER A 427 -23.56 -41.08 8.96
CA SER A 427 -23.67 -42.03 10.09
C SER A 427 -22.34 -42.68 10.49
N THR A 428 -21.30 -42.56 9.65
CA THR A 428 -19.96 -43.11 9.87
C THR A 428 -18.97 -42.10 10.45
N LEU A 429 -19.37 -40.84 10.61
CA LEU A 429 -18.53 -39.79 11.21
C LEU A 429 -18.38 -40.03 12.71
N THR A 430 -17.15 -40.00 13.22
CA THR A 430 -16.78 -40.24 14.61
C THR A 430 -15.75 -39.22 15.07
N ALA A 431 -15.54 -39.11 16.39
CA ALA A 431 -14.51 -38.24 16.94
C ALA A 431 -13.10 -38.62 16.44
N ALA A 432 -12.88 -39.90 16.09
CA ALA A 432 -11.61 -40.39 15.59
C ALA A 432 -11.32 -39.99 14.13
N ASN A 433 -12.35 -39.94 13.27
CA ASN A 433 -12.18 -39.74 11.82
C ASN A 433 -12.60 -38.36 11.31
N ILE A 434 -13.18 -37.49 12.16
CA ILE A 434 -13.59 -36.15 11.74
C ILE A 434 -12.44 -35.35 11.12
N TRP A 435 -11.24 -35.44 11.71
CA TRP A 435 -10.07 -34.69 11.26
C TRP A 435 -9.45 -35.22 9.96
N SER A 436 -9.88 -36.39 9.47
CA SER A 436 -9.54 -36.90 8.14
C SER A 436 -10.71 -36.80 7.14
N ASN A 437 -11.77 -36.04 7.48
CA ASN A 437 -12.87 -35.76 6.58
C ASN A 437 -12.38 -34.86 5.43
N ALA A 438 -12.65 -35.25 4.18
CA ALA A 438 -12.17 -34.53 3.00
C ALA A 438 -12.63 -33.05 2.96
N ALA A 439 -13.77 -32.70 3.56
CA ALA A 439 -14.24 -31.31 3.59
C ALA A 439 -13.48 -30.42 4.59
N LEU A 440 -12.71 -31.01 5.52
CA LEU A 440 -11.81 -30.30 6.42
C LEU A 440 -10.34 -30.35 5.94
N ASP A 441 -10.05 -31.05 4.84
CA ASP A 441 -8.73 -31.05 4.23
C ASP A 441 -8.49 -29.73 3.48
N VAL A 442 -7.39 -29.06 3.79
CA VAL A 442 -7.07 -27.74 3.23
C VAL A 442 -6.86 -27.76 1.72
N THR A 443 -6.42 -28.88 1.15
CA THR A 443 -6.22 -29.00 -0.31
C THR A 443 -7.57 -29.03 -1.02
N THR A 444 -8.52 -29.79 -0.49
CA THR A 444 -9.89 -29.85 -0.97
C THR A 444 -10.59 -28.52 -0.77
N TRP A 445 -10.44 -27.90 0.39
CA TRP A 445 -11.04 -26.60 0.71
C TRP A 445 -10.55 -25.46 -0.19
N LYS A 446 -9.26 -25.40 -0.52
CA LYS A 446 -8.72 -24.40 -1.47
C LYS A 446 -9.45 -24.41 -2.82
N ASN A 447 -9.94 -25.57 -3.28
CA ASN A 447 -10.71 -25.65 -4.51
C ASN A 447 -12.08 -24.93 -4.40
N THR A 448 -12.65 -24.85 -3.20
CA THR A 448 -13.92 -24.16 -2.97
C THR A 448 -13.79 -22.64 -3.13
N ILE A 449 -12.68 -22.06 -2.68
CA ILE A 449 -12.43 -20.61 -2.74
C ILE A 449 -11.66 -20.16 -4.00
N LYS A 450 -11.12 -21.10 -4.77
CA LYS A 450 -10.25 -20.84 -5.94
C LYS A 450 -10.88 -19.87 -6.95
N LYS A 451 -12.20 -20.00 -7.18
CA LYS A 451 -12.93 -19.13 -8.11
C LYS A 451 -13.11 -17.70 -7.57
N ASP A 452 -13.26 -17.53 -6.26
CA ASP A 452 -13.36 -16.21 -5.64
C ASP A 452 -12.03 -15.44 -5.79
N VAL A 453 -10.92 -16.14 -5.57
CA VAL A 453 -9.56 -15.63 -5.81
C VAL A 453 -9.36 -15.26 -7.28
N ALA A 454 -9.87 -16.08 -8.21
CA ALA A 454 -9.77 -15.80 -9.64
C ALA A 454 -10.53 -14.53 -10.05
N TRP A 455 -11.75 -14.32 -9.55
CA TRP A 455 -12.53 -13.09 -9.84
C TRP A 455 -11.90 -11.83 -9.26
N THR A 456 -11.45 -11.88 -8.01
CA THR A 456 -10.82 -10.73 -7.34
C THR A 456 -9.51 -10.32 -8.01
N SER A 457 -8.61 -11.27 -8.27
CA SER A 457 -7.35 -11.02 -8.96
C SER A 457 -7.57 -10.49 -10.39
N ALA A 458 -8.53 -11.06 -11.13
CA ALA A 458 -8.86 -10.64 -12.49
C ALA A 458 -9.31 -9.17 -12.59
N TYR A 459 -9.91 -8.61 -11.54
CA TYR A 459 -10.32 -7.21 -11.47
C TYR A 459 -9.40 -6.33 -10.61
N GLY A 460 -8.27 -6.88 -10.14
CA GLY A 460 -7.28 -6.14 -9.38
C GLY A 460 -7.77 -5.60 -8.04
N ILE A 461 -8.70 -6.30 -7.39
CA ILE A 461 -9.20 -5.97 -6.05
C ILE A 461 -8.72 -6.99 -5.02
N GLN A 462 -8.76 -6.64 -3.73
CA GLN A 462 -8.33 -7.54 -2.66
C GLN A 462 -9.29 -8.73 -2.47
N TYR A 463 -8.76 -9.92 -2.18
CA TYR A 463 -9.58 -11.08 -1.82
C TYR A 463 -9.95 -11.05 -0.33
N LEU A 464 -11.24 -10.92 -0.04
CA LEU A 464 -11.83 -10.82 1.29
C LEU A 464 -12.90 -11.89 1.45
N CYS A 465 -12.99 -12.52 2.62
CA CYS A 465 -14.17 -13.32 2.95
C CYS A 465 -15.00 -12.56 3.97
N TYR A 466 -16.30 -12.39 3.71
CA TYR A 466 -17.19 -11.73 4.66
C TYR A 466 -17.41 -12.59 5.90
N GLU A 467 -17.41 -13.92 5.74
CA GLU A 467 -17.60 -14.92 6.78
C GLU A 467 -16.84 -16.22 6.46
N GLY A 468 -16.59 -17.05 7.47
CA GLY A 468 -15.74 -18.23 7.36
C GLY A 468 -15.44 -18.90 8.70
N GLY A 469 -14.63 -19.96 8.64
CA GLY A 469 -14.32 -20.82 9.77
C GLY A 469 -15.14 -22.10 9.80
N THR A 470 -14.86 -22.95 10.79
CA THR A 470 -15.47 -24.27 10.89
C THR A 470 -16.92 -24.19 11.35
N GLY A 471 -17.82 -24.80 10.57
CA GLY A 471 -19.24 -24.97 10.92
C GLY A 471 -19.52 -26.35 11.49
N PHE A 472 -19.69 -26.48 12.80
CA PHE A 472 -20.15 -27.73 13.42
C PHE A 472 -21.64 -27.67 13.75
N ASP A 473 -22.43 -27.47 12.69
CA ASP A 473 -23.88 -27.28 12.77
C ASP A 473 -24.58 -28.41 13.51
N LYS A 474 -25.63 -28.04 14.25
CA LYS A 474 -26.51 -29.01 14.88
C LYS A 474 -27.38 -29.69 13.83
N CYS A 475 -27.24 -31.00 13.72
CA CYS A 475 -28.02 -31.83 12.80
C CYS A 475 -29.21 -32.53 13.46
N ASN A 476 -29.36 -32.44 14.80
CA ASN A 476 -30.28 -33.27 15.60
C ASN A 476 -30.10 -34.76 15.28
N CYS A 477 -28.85 -35.19 15.14
CA CYS A 477 -28.45 -36.52 14.69
C CYS A 477 -27.29 -37.03 15.56
N PRO A 478 -26.92 -38.33 15.49
CA PRO A 478 -25.83 -38.89 16.32
C PRO A 478 -24.49 -38.13 16.22
N ASN A 479 -24.26 -37.42 15.11
CA ASN A 479 -23.05 -36.62 14.91
C ASN A 479 -22.98 -35.39 15.83
N ASP A 480 -24.05 -34.99 16.51
CA ASP A 480 -24.03 -33.85 17.42
C ASP A 480 -23.02 -34.03 18.56
N ALA A 481 -22.94 -35.24 19.14
CA ALA A 481 -21.96 -35.56 20.17
C ALA A 481 -20.52 -35.51 19.61
N VAL A 482 -20.33 -35.93 18.36
CA VAL A 482 -19.04 -35.87 17.66
C VAL A 482 -18.60 -34.42 17.45
N MET A 483 -19.52 -33.56 16.99
CA MET A 483 -19.28 -32.13 16.78
C MET A 483 -18.91 -31.40 18.09
N GLN A 484 -19.63 -31.70 19.18
CA GLN A 484 -19.32 -31.13 20.49
C GLN A 484 -17.93 -31.55 20.97
N ALA A 485 -17.58 -32.83 20.83
CA ALA A 485 -16.25 -33.33 21.20
C ALA A 485 -15.14 -32.68 20.34
N ALA A 486 -15.37 -32.58 19.03
CA ALA A 486 -14.42 -31.97 18.10
C ALA A 486 -14.21 -30.47 18.37
N TRP A 487 -15.24 -29.75 18.80
CA TRP A 487 -15.11 -28.32 19.11
C TRP A 487 -14.09 -28.05 20.22
N ALA A 488 -14.04 -28.91 21.24
CA ALA A 488 -13.12 -28.81 22.38
C ALA A 488 -11.74 -29.46 22.14
N ASP A 489 -11.62 -30.32 21.12
CA ASP A 489 -10.39 -31.05 20.78
C ASP A 489 -9.26 -30.09 20.35
N PRO A 490 -8.02 -30.24 20.86
CA PRO A 490 -6.87 -29.44 20.41
C PRO A 490 -6.62 -29.44 18.89
N LYS A 491 -7.04 -30.49 18.17
CA LYS A 491 -6.95 -30.55 16.70
C LYS A 491 -7.79 -29.49 16.00
N HIS A 492 -8.83 -28.96 16.65
CA HIS A 492 -9.62 -27.86 16.11
C HIS A 492 -8.79 -26.56 15.99
N ARG A 493 -7.96 -26.28 17.00
CA ARG A 493 -7.03 -25.14 16.98
C ARG A 493 -6.09 -25.25 15.78
N GLN A 494 -5.51 -26.44 15.56
CA GLN A 494 -4.64 -26.69 14.42
C GLN A 494 -5.38 -26.55 13.09
N SER A 495 -6.59 -27.08 12.98
CA SER A 495 -7.40 -26.96 11.76
C SER A 495 -7.65 -25.50 11.38
N ILE A 496 -7.94 -24.61 12.33
CA ILE A 496 -8.11 -23.17 12.06
C ILE A 496 -6.80 -22.52 11.60
N ILE A 497 -5.66 -22.89 12.21
CA ILE A 497 -4.33 -22.43 11.79
C ILE A 497 -4.05 -22.86 10.34
N ASP A 498 -4.27 -24.14 10.02
CA ASP A 498 -4.00 -24.71 8.70
C ASP A 498 -4.86 -24.04 7.61
N HIS A 499 -6.14 -23.77 7.90
CA HIS A 499 -7.03 -23.06 6.96
C HIS A 499 -6.63 -21.59 6.76
N GLN A 500 -6.16 -20.92 7.82
CA GLN A 500 -5.62 -19.56 7.68
C GLN A 500 -4.33 -19.54 6.85
N VAL A 501 -3.43 -20.50 7.06
CA VAL A 501 -2.22 -20.68 6.25
C VAL A 501 -2.59 -20.94 4.80
N ALA A 502 -3.56 -21.81 4.55
CA ALA A 502 -4.08 -22.09 3.21
C ALA A 502 -4.69 -20.85 2.55
N PHE A 503 -5.41 -20.00 3.30
CA PHE A 503 -5.96 -18.74 2.82
C PHE A 503 -4.87 -17.73 2.44
N ASP A 504 -3.83 -17.62 3.25
CA ASP A 504 -2.66 -16.76 2.97
C ASP A 504 -1.94 -17.21 1.68
N GLU A 505 -1.71 -18.52 1.53
CA GLU A 505 -1.09 -19.12 0.34
C GLU A 505 -1.89 -18.86 -0.94
N MET A 506 -3.20 -18.65 -0.82
CA MET A 506 -4.10 -18.28 -1.92
C MET A 506 -4.09 -16.77 -2.24
N GLY A 507 -3.35 -15.96 -1.48
CA GLY A 507 -3.30 -14.51 -1.65
C GLY A 507 -4.40 -13.75 -0.93
N GLY A 508 -5.04 -14.37 0.08
CA GLY A 508 -6.09 -13.76 0.87
C GLY A 508 -5.63 -12.51 1.62
N PHE A 509 -6.43 -11.45 1.58
CA PHE A 509 -6.15 -10.21 2.31
C PHE A 509 -6.68 -10.28 3.74
N MET A 510 -7.95 -10.68 3.90
CA MET A 510 -8.63 -10.76 5.20
C MET A 510 -9.67 -11.88 5.20
N LEU A 511 -9.57 -12.77 6.18
CA LEU A 511 -10.56 -13.80 6.45
C LEU A 511 -11.52 -13.31 7.55
N GLY A 512 -12.79 -13.15 7.20
CA GLY A 512 -13.85 -12.88 8.16
C GLY A 512 -14.28 -14.17 8.83
N TYR A 513 -14.16 -14.27 10.15
CA TYR A 513 -14.69 -15.40 10.91
C TYR A 513 -16.15 -15.14 11.31
N PHE A 514 -16.95 -16.20 11.41
CA PHE A 514 -18.40 -16.04 11.54
C PHE A 514 -18.83 -15.17 12.73
N THR A 515 -18.55 -15.52 14.00
CA THR A 515 -18.99 -14.67 15.12
C THR A 515 -18.24 -14.91 16.43
N ILE A 516 -18.22 -13.89 17.29
CA ILE A 516 -17.53 -13.90 18.59
C ILE A 516 -18.14 -14.92 19.56
N ALA A 517 -19.41 -14.77 19.90
CA ALA A 517 -20.06 -15.58 20.93
C ALA A 517 -21.51 -15.85 20.58
N THR A 518 -21.95 -17.09 20.76
CA THR A 518 -23.33 -17.53 20.53
C THR A 518 -23.76 -18.54 21.59
N TYR A 519 -25.08 -18.63 21.78
CA TYR A 519 -25.67 -19.82 22.37
C TYR A 519 -25.33 -21.02 21.47
N ASN A 520 -24.69 -22.06 22.03
CA ASN A 520 -24.13 -23.20 21.28
C ASN A 520 -22.98 -22.82 20.31
N ALA A 521 -21.87 -22.32 20.87
CA ALA A 521 -20.70 -21.87 20.10
C ALA A 521 -20.07 -22.93 19.19
N ARG A 522 -20.39 -24.22 19.38
CA ARG A 522 -19.86 -25.28 18.50
C ARG A 522 -20.21 -25.04 17.04
N GLU A 523 -21.43 -24.55 16.77
CA GLU A 523 -21.91 -24.30 15.42
C GLU A 523 -21.02 -23.26 14.75
N TRP A 524 -20.89 -22.07 15.34
CA TRP A 524 -20.17 -20.97 14.70
C TRP A 524 -19.39 -20.04 15.64
N GLY A 525 -19.80 -19.90 16.90
CA GLY A 525 -19.16 -19.03 17.88
C GLY A 525 -17.70 -19.39 18.20
N PHE A 526 -16.93 -18.37 18.60
CA PHE A 526 -15.58 -18.54 19.13
C PHE A 526 -15.58 -18.82 20.64
N THR A 527 -16.62 -18.42 21.35
CA THR A 527 -16.89 -18.84 22.73
C THR A 527 -18.39 -18.97 23.01
N GLU A 528 -18.77 -19.87 23.90
CA GLU A 528 -20.13 -19.96 24.45
C GLU A 528 -20.30 -19.15 25.74
N ASN A 529 -19.20 -18.59 26.25
CA ASN A 529 -19.15 -17.87 27.51
C ASN A 529 -18.23 -16.67 27.33
N ILE A 530 -18.78 -15.45 27.26
CA ILE A 530 -17.95 -14.25 27.05
C ILE A 530 -16.96 -13.99 28.19
N PHE A 531 -17.15 -14.60 29.37
CA PHE A 531 -16.20 -14.54 30.48
C PHE A 531 -15.05 -15.55 30.36
N ASP A 532 -15.10 -16.47 29.38
CA ASP A 532 -14.05 -17.43 29.08
C ASP A 532 -13.65 -17.34 27.61
N LEU A 533 -12.50 -16.74 27.36
CA LEU A 533 -11.91 -16.60 26.02
C LEU A 533 -10.81 -17.64 25.76
N ASN A 534 -10.61 -18.61 26.65
CA ASN A 534 -9.62 -19.68 26.50
C ASN A 534 -10.22 -20.87 25.74
N THR A 535 -10.64 -20.65 24.50
CA THR A 535 -11.20 -21.67 23.62
C THR A 535 -10.22 -22.05 22.51
N GLN A 536 -10.39 -23.22 21.90
CA GLN A 536 -9.52 -23.66 20.79
C GLN A 536 -9.52 -22.65 19.63
N LYS A 537 -10.70 -22.10 19.28
CA LYS A 537 -10.83 -21.12 18.19
C LYS A 537 -10.11 -19.80 18.52
N PHE A 538 -10.28 -19.29 19.74
CA PHE A 538 -9.63 -18.04 20.13
C PHE A 538 -8.13 -18.17 20.36
N ASN A 539 -7.66 -19.32 20.83
CA ASN A 539 -6.24 -19.63 20.97
C ASN A 539 -5.57 -19.78 19.59
N ALA A 540 -6.29 -20.31 18.59
CA ALA A 540 -5.80 -20.33 17.21
C ALA A 540 -5.51 -18.91 16.70
N LEU A 541 -6.43 -17.95 16.90
CA LEU A 541 -6.20 -16.55 16.46
C LEU A 541 -4.97 -15.92 17.14
N GLN A 542 -4.70 -16.27 18.41
CA GLN A 542 -3.51 -15.79 19.10
C GLN A 542 -2.23 -16.34 18.47
N ASP A 543 -2.17 -17.64 18.17
CA ASP A 543 -1.00 -18.25 17.50
C ASP A 543 -0.77 -17.70 16.10
N ILE A 544 -1.87 -17.53 15.36
CA ILE A 544 -1.85 -16.98 14.01
C ILE A 544 -1.32 -15.55 14.03
N ARG A 545 -1.66 -14.75 15.05
CA ARG A 545 -1.25 -13.34 15.17
C ARG A 545 0.24 -13.18 15.46
N VAL A 546 0.86 -14.12 16.17
CA VAL A 546 2.30 -14.07 16.51
C VAL A 546 3.19 -14.75 15.47
N THR A 547 2.60 -15.38 14.45
CA THR A 547 3.35 -16.02 13.37
C THR A 547 3.33 -15.13 12.10
N PRO A 548 4.44 -15.08 11.33
CA PRO A 548 4.46 -14.36 10.07
C PRO A 548 3.39 -14.87 9.10
N LYS A 549 2.80 -13.95 8.31
CA LYS A 549 1.89 -14.31 7.23
C LYS A 549 2.55 -15.25 6.25
N THR A 550 1.84 -16.29 5.82
CA THR A 550 2.41 -17.28 4.87
C THR A 550 2.58 -16.64 3.49
N PRO A 551 3.72 -16.83 2.80
CA PRO A 551 3.92 -16.33 1.45
C PRO A 551 2.91 -16.87 0.44
N LEU A 552 2.61 -16.06 -0.58
CA LEU A 552 1.73 -16.45 -1.68
C LEU A 552 2.30 -17.65 -2.45
N ALA A 553 1.53 -18.73 -2.57
CA ALA A 553 1.90 -19.94 -3.31
C ALA A 553 0.99 -20.19 -4.54
N TYR A 554 -0.22 -19.66 -4.53
CA TYR A 554 -1.20 -19.82 -5.60
C TYR A 554 -0.93 -18.89 -6.80
N GLY A 555 -1.27 -19.38 -8.00
CA GLY A 555 -1.14 -18.66 -9.26
C GLY A 555 0.02 -19.14 -10.12
N ASN A 556 -0.04 -18.78 -11.39
CA ASN A 556 0.95 -19.13 -12.40
C ASN A 556 2.25 -18.37 -12.13
N LEU A 557 3.38 -19.09 -12.05
CA LEU A 557 4.67 -18.51 -11.69
C LEU A 557 5.33 -17.83 -12.89
N ALA A 558 5.58 -16.52 -12.78
CA ALA A 558 6.40 -15.76 -13.70
C ALA A 558 7.88 -15.73 -13.23
N PRO A 559 8.87 -15.78 -14.16
CA PRO A 559 8.67 -15.97 -15.60
C PRO A 559 8.20 -17.39 -15.93
N GLY A 560 7.40 -17.55 -16.99
CA GLY A 560 6.81 -18.83 -17.36
C GLY A 560 5.87 -18.76 -18.56
N SER A 561 5.44 -19.92 -19.04
CA SER A 561 4.44 -20.09 -20.10
C SER A 561 3.14 -20.63 -19.52
N PHE A 562 2.02 -20.00 -19.83
CA PHE A 562 0.69 -20.34 -19.31
C PHE A 562 -0.21 -20.76 -20.47
N PHE A 563 -0.74 -21.97 -20.41
CA PHE A 563 -1.61 -22.55 -21.42
C PHE A 563 -3.07 -22.22 -21.14
N PRO A 564 -3.98 -22.38 -22.12
CA PRO A 564 -5.40 -22.28 -21.87
C PRO A 564 -5.92 -23.22 -20.76
N SER A 565 -5.26 -24.32 -20.41
CA SER A 565 -5.65 -25.10 -19.22
C SER A 565 -5.43 -24.36 -17.89
N ASP A 566 -4.60 -23.31 -17.89
CA ASP A 566 -4.10 -22.64 -16.68
C ASP A 566 -4.92 -21.39 -16.29
N PHE A 567 -5.92 -21.02 -17.10
CA PHE A 567 -6.85 -19.95 -16.72
C PHE A 567 -7.81 -20.45 -15.64
N ASN A 568 -8.23 -19.54 -14.76
CA ASN A 568 -9.20 -19.85 -13.71
C ASN A 568 -10.48 -18.99 -13.81
N LEU A 569 -10.63 -18.21 -14.88
CA LEU A 569 -11.78 -17.34 -15.13
C LEU A 569 -12.12 -17.26 -16.62
N THR A 570 -13.40 -17.43 -16.97
CA THR A 570 -13.96 -17.20 -18.31
C THR A 570 -15.24 -16.39 -18.26
N SER A 571 -15.41 -15.50 -19.22
CA SER A 571 -16.65 -14.73 -19.43
C SER A 571 -17.53 -15.26 -20.58
N GLY A 572 -17.04 -16.23 -21.37
CA GLY A 572 -17.72 -16.83 -22.54
C GLY A 572 -18.01 -18.34 -22.45
N TRP A 573 -18.55 -18.92 -23.54
CA TRP A 573 -19.05 -20.31 -23.67
C TRP A 573 -17.94 -21.38 -23.86
N GLY A 574 -16.87 -21.31 -23.06
CA GLY A 574 -15.80 -22.32 -23.09
C GLY A 574 -15.33 -22.70 -21.70
N GLN A 575 -15.55 -23.96 -21.31
CA GLN A 575 -14.60 -24.62 -20.41
C GLN A 575 -13.30 -24.81 -21.19
N PRO A 576 -12.12 -24.72 -20.53
CA PRO A 576 -10.86 -24.98 -21.23
C PRO A 576 -10.94 -26.37 -21.85
N SER A 577 -10.80 -26.48 -23.18
CA SER A 577 -10.61 -27.79 -23.78
C SER A 577 -9.29 -28.38 -23.26
N ALA A 578 -9.27 -29.69 -22.98
CA ALA A 578 -8.04 -30.43 -22.72
C ALA A 578 -7.21 -30.45 -24.02
N GLY A 579 -6.48 -29.36 -24.28
CA GLY A 579 -5.74 -29.15 -25.51
C GLY A 579 -4.89 -27.88 -25.45
N ASN A 580 -3.85 -27.82 -26.28
CA ASN A 580 -2.87 -26.72 -26.30
C ASN A 580 -3.41 -25.42 -26.92
N LYS A 581 -4.71 -25.31 -27.18
CA LYS A 581 -5.33 -24.13 -27.82
C LYS A 581 -6.77 -23.94 -27.41
N GLN A 582 -7.20 -22.68 -27.35
CA GLN A 582 -8.58 -22.31 -27.07
C GLN A 582 -9.03 -21.21 -28.04
N ARG A 583 -10.19 -21.42 -28.67
CA ARG A 583 -10.83 -20.43 -29.54
C ARG A 583 -11.45 -19.32 -28.69
N PHE A 584 -11.16 -18.08 -29.05
CA PHE A 584 -11.75 -16.86 -28.51
C PHE A 584 -12.51 -16.12 -29.60
N ASN A 585 -13.73 -15.71 -29.31
CA ASN A 585 -14.54 -14.82 -30.15
C ASN A 585 -14.59 -13.43 -29.52
N ALA A 586 -15.00 -12.43 -30.30
CA ALA A 586 -15.16 -11.06 -29.82
C ALA A 586 -16.06 -11.02 -28.57
N GLY A 587 -15.60 -10.32 -27.53
CA GLY A 587 -16.24 -10.25 -26.22
C GLY A 587 -15.74 -11.27 -25.20
N ASP A 588 -15.12 -12.37 -25.63
CA ASP A 588 -14.58 -13.37 -24.71
C ASP A 588 -13.35 -12.83 -23.95
N CYS A 589 -13.26 -13.18 -22.68
CA CYS A 589 -12.11 -12.87 -21.83
C CYS A 589 -11.68 -14.09 -21.00
N MET A 590 -10.37 -14.31 -20.93
CA MET A 590 -9.69 -15.24 -20.02
C MET A 590 -9.04 -14.49 -18.87
N GLY A 591 -8.97 -15.11 -17.69
CA GLY A 591 -8.18 -14.59 -16.56
C GLY A 591 -7.21 -15.63 -15.99
N TYR A 592 -5.96 -15.20 -15.83
CA TYR A 592 -4.86 -15.98 -15.27
C TYR A 592 -4.40 -15.34 -13.98
N PRO A 593 -4.55 -16.02 -12.82
CA PRO A 593 -3.84 -15.63 -11.62
C PRO A 593 -2.33 -15.83 -11.83
N VAL A 594 -1.53 -14.81 -11.56
CA VAL A 594 -0.09 -14.76 -11.81
C VAL A 594 0.62 -14.27 -10.55
N ARG A 595 1.75 -14.90 -10.23
CA ARG A 595 2.66 -14.48 -9.16
C ARG A 595 4.11 -14.51 -9.63
N THR A 596 5.00 -13.87 -8.88
CA THR A 596 6.45 -13.96 -9.10
C THR A 596 7.18 -14.24 -7.79
N ASN A 597 8.31 -14.95 -7.89
CA ASN A 597 9.28 -15.11 -6.80
C ASN A 597 10.38 -14.05 -6.81
N THR A 598 10.43 -13.21 -7.84
CA THR A 598 11.40 -12.13 -7.99
C THR A 598 10.68 -10.86 -8.42
N THR A 599 10.83 -9.78 -7.66
CA THR A 599 10.30 -8.48 -8.09
C THR A 599 11.05 -8.03 -9.34
N GLY A 600 10.32 -7.64 -10.39
CA GLY A 600 10.94 -7.26 -11.64
C GLY A 600 9.95 -6.90 -12.73
N THR A 601 10.52 -6.63 -13.90
CA THR A 601 9.79 -6.23 -15.10
C THR A 601 9.67 -7.42 -16.05
N TYR A 602 8.46 -7.71 -16.51
CA TYR A 602 8.11 -8.88 -17.30
C TYR A 602 7.44 -8.45 -18.60
N GLN A 603 7.90 -8.95 -19.73
CA GLN A 603 7.22 -8.76 -21.00
C GLN A 603 6.18 -9.86 -21.20
N ILE A 604 5.00 -9.49 -21.69
CA ILE A 604 3.94 -10.45 -22.00
C ILE A 604 3.91 -10.70 -23.50
N GLN A 605 4.00 -11.96 -23.88
CA GLN A 605 3.87 -12.42 -25.25
C GLN A 605 2.69 -13.38 -25.36
N LEU A 606 1.75 -13.09 -26.25
CA LEU A 606 0.62 -13.94 -26.61
C LEU A 606 1.00 -14.78 -27.84
N GLU A 607 0.90 -16.10 -27.74
CA GLU A 607 1.08 -17.02 -28.86
C GLU A 607 -0.28 -17.52 -29.36
N TYR A 608 -0.50 -17.49 -30.68
CA TYR A 608 -1.77 -17.83 -31.33
C TYR A 608 -1.56 -18.54 -32.67
N GLN A 609 -2.50 -19.40 -33.07
CA GLN A 609 -2.43 -20.17 -34.33
C GLN A 609 -3.40 -19.67 -35.40
N TYR A 610 -4.61 -19.28 -35.00
CA TYR A 610 -5.62 -18.67 -35.86
C TYR A 610 -5.86 -17.24 -35.39
N ALA A 611 -6.02 -16.31 -36.33
CA ALA A 611 -6.60 -15.00 -36.08
C ALA A 611 -7.36 -14.56 -37.33
N GLY A 612 -8.64 -14.20 -37.18
CA GLY A 612 -9.42 -13.59 -38.25
C GLY A 612 -8.87 -12.20 -38.63
N ALA A 613 -9.19 -11.73 -39.83
CA ALA A 613 -8.82 -10.36 -40.24
C ALA A 613 -9.39 -9.31 -39.28
N GLY A 614 -8.56 -8.35 -38.86
CA GLY A 614 -8.96 -7.29 -37.93
C GLY A 614 -9.15 -7.75 -36.48
N THR A 615 -8.64 -8.94 -36.11
CA THR A 615 -8.70 -9.42 -34.73
C THR A 615 -7.87 -8.54 -33.81
N GLN A 616 -8.49 -8.02 -32.75
CA GLN A 616 -7.82 -7.24 -31.72
C GLN A 616 -7.98 -7.91 -30.36
N VAL A 617 -6.88 -7.99 -29.61
CA VAL A 617 -6.83 -8.57 -28.26
C VAL A 617 -6.26 -7.54 -27.30
N GLU A 618 -7.02 -7.20 -26.27
CA GLU A 618 -6.58 -6.35 -25.17
C GLU A 618 -6.00 -7.23 -24.05
N LEU A 619 -4.81 -6.85 -23.57
CA LEU A 619 -4.21 -7.47 -22.39
C LEU A 619 -4.37 -6.54 -21.19
N LEU A 620 -4.85 -7.07 -20.07
CA LEU A 620 -5.04 -6.29 -18.84
C LEU A 620 -4.35 -6.96 -17.65
N LEU A 621 -3.80 -6.15 -16.74
CA LEU A 621 -3.42 -6.59 -15.39
C LEU A 621 -4.46 -6.03 -14.41
N GLY A 622 -5.31 -6.90 -13.88
CA GLY A 622 -6.54 -6.49 -13.21
C GLY A 622 -7.44 -5.72 -14.20
N THR A 623 -7.77 -4.48 -13.84
CA THR A 623 -8.52 -3.50 -14.66
C THR A 623 -7.62 -2.57 -15.48
N THR A 624 -6.29 -2.69 -15.37
CA THR A 624 -5.35 -1.81 -16.08
C THR A 624 -4.99 -2.41 -17.43
N SER A 625 -5.35 -1.72 -18.52
CA SER A 625 -4.94 -2.08 -19.87
C SER A 625 -3.42 -1.95 -20.04
N LEU A 626 -2.79 -2.99 -20.57
CA LEU A 626 -1.38 -3.03 -20.97
C LEU A 626 -1.19 -2.72 -22.46
N GLY A 627 -2.30 -2.51 -23.18
CA GLY A 627 -2.33 -2.25 -24.61
C GLY A 627 -3.24 -3.23 -25.35
N THR A 628 -3.61 -2.84 -26.57
CA THR A 628 -4.36 -3.68 -27.51
C THR A 628 -3.43 -4.14 -28.63
N LEU A 629 -3.34 -5.45 -28.80
CA LEU A 629 -2.63 -6.11 -29.88
C LEU A 629 -3.55 -6.25 -31.09
N THR A 630 -3.10 -5.82 -32.26
CA THR A 630 -3.73 -6.22 -33.53
C THR A 630 -3.02 -7.48 -34.01
N LEU A 631 -3.75 -8.60 -34.08
CA LEU A 631 -3.19 -9.89 -34.48
C LEU A 631 -3.13 -9.98 -36.00
N THR A 632 -2.01 -10.49 -36.51
CA THR A 632 -1.84 -10.75 -37.94
C THR A 632 -2.75 -11.89 -38.36
N ALA A 633 -3.58 -11.66 -39.37
CA ALA A 633 -4.51 -12.66 -39.88
C ALA A 633 -3.76 -13.93 -40.32
N ASN A 634 -4.20 -15.09 -39.85
CA ASN A 634 -3.51 -16.36 -40.06
C ASN A 634 -4.44 -17.54 -39.77
N THR A 635 -4.20 -18.67 -40.43
CA THR A 635 -5.05 -19.88 -40.34
C THR A 635 -4.32 -21.15 -39.90
N THR A 636 -2.99 -21.20 -39.94
CA THR A 636 -2.23 -22.45 -39.70
C THR A 636 -0.94 -22.28 -38.90
N ASN A 637 -0.22 -21.17 -39.04
CA ASN A 637 1.09 -20.99 -38.40
C ASN A 637 0.96 -20.58 -36.93
N THR A 638 1.94 -20.88 -36.10
CA THR A 638 2.01 -20.28 -34.76
C THR A 638 2.70 -18.92 -34.86
N LEU A 639 2.02 -17.85 -34.46
CA LEU A 639 2.54 -16.49 -34.40
C LEU A 639 2.55 -15.99 -32.96
N SER A 640 3.34 -14.96 -32.69
CA SER A 640 3.36 -14.29 -31.40
C SER A 640 3.20 -12.78 -31.54
N ALA A 641 2.58 -12.17 -30.52
CA ALA A 641 2.42 -10.74 -30.39
C ALA A 641 2.74 -10.32 -28.95
N THR A 642 3.37 -9.17 -28.78
CA THR A 642 4.00 -8.79 -27.51
C THR A 642 3.55 -7.39 -27.09
N VAL A 643 3.26 -7.19 -25.81
CA VAL A 643 2.96 -5.86 -25.23
C VAL A 643 4.07 -5.36 -24.33
N ASN A 644 3.96 -4.09 -23.93
CA ASN A 644 4.87 -3.42 -23.00
C ASN A 644 5.06 -4.22 -21.70
N ALA A 645 6.21 -4.03 -21.08
CA ALA A 645 6.57 -4.77 -19.89
C ALA A 645 5.75 -4.30 -18.66
N VAL A 646 5.39 -5.26 -17.82
CA VAL A 646 4.63 -5.10 -16.59
C VAL A 646 5.55 -5.35 -15.38
N ASN A 647 5.40 -4.54 -14.33
CA ASN A 647 6.09 -4.76 -13.07
C ASN A 647 5.28 -5.71 -12.20
N LEU A 648 5.92 -6.80 -11.75
CA LEU A 648 5.36 -7.73 -10.78
C LEU A 648 6.22 -7.69 -9.52
N THR A 649 5.56 -7.75 -8.37
CA THR A 649 6.18 -7.80 -7.05
C THR A 649 5.96 -9.16 -6.42
N VAL A 650 6.95 -9.62 -5.64
CA VAL A 650 6.78 -10.83 -4.81
C VAL A 650 5.60 -10.70 -3.86
N ASN A 651 5.02 -11.83 -3.45
CA ASN A 651 3.89 -11.91 -2.52
C ASN A 651 2.63 -11.13 -2.95
N THR A 652 2.50 -10.79 -4.23
CA THR A 652 1.31 -10.13 -4.78
C THR A 652 0.70 -11.01 -5.87
N LEU A 653 -0.59 -11.29 -5.76
CA LEU A 653 -1.34 -12.03 -6.77
C LEU A 653 -1.94 -11.05 -7.77
N TYR A 654 -1.61 -11.23 -9.04
CA TYR A 654 -2.10 -10.42 -10.15
C TYR A 654 -3.06 -11.24 -11.02
N GLY A 655 -4.11 -10.63 -11.57
CA GLY A 655 -4.93 -11.26 -12.60
C GLY A 655 -4.55 -10.74 -13.98
N LEU A 656 -3.88 -11.55 -14.79
CA LEU A 656 -3.65 -11.24 -16.20
C LEU A 656 -4.89 -11.64 -17.00
N ARG A 657 -5.52 -10.68 -17.68
CA ARG A 657 -6.67 -10.90 -18.54
C ARG A 657 -6.33 -10.75 -20.01
N VAL A 658 -6.88 -11.65 -20.82
CA VAL A 658 -6.81 -11.61 -22.29
C VAL A 658 -8.22 -11.47 -22.81
N LYS A 659 -8.53 -10.31 -23.39
CA LYS A 659 -9.87 -9.95 -23.85
C LYS A 659 -9.88 -9.74 -25.35
N ALA A 660 -10.67 -10.54 -26.07
CA ALA A 660 -10.88 -10.33 -27.50
C ALA A 660 -11.84 -9.13 -27.71
N LYS A 661 -11.34 -8.07 -28.34
CA LYS A 661 -12.11 -6.84 -28.62
C LYS A 661 -12.93 -6.99 -29.89
N THR A 662 -12.30 -7.51 -30.95
CA THR A 662 -12.88 -7.71 -32.27
C THR A 662 -12.31 -8.99 -32.87
N GLY A 663 -13.04 -9.61 -33.80
CA GLY A 663 -12.59 -10.83 -34.48
C GLY A 663 -12.52 -12.04 -33.55
N GLY A 664 -11.63 -12.98 -33.86
CA GLY A 664 -11.45 -14.19 -33.05
C GLY A 664 -10.12 -14.87 -33.33
N ALA A 665 -9.55 -15.50 -32.30
CA ALA A 665 -8.24 -16.12 -32.35
C ALA A 665 -8.19 -17.47 -31.62
N ASP A 666 -7.33 -18.38 -32.10
CA ASP A 666 -6.95 -19.58 -31.34
C ASP A 666 -5.70 -19.26 -30.51
N VAL A 667 -5.91 -18.96 -29.23
CA VAL A 667 -4.82 -18.67 -28.27
C VAL A 667 -4.18 -19.99 -27.85
N MET A 668 -2.86 -20.07 -27.99
CA MET A 668 -2.06 -21.25 -27.69
C MET A 668 -1.45 -21.20 -26.29
N LYS A 669 -0.83 -20.07 -25.95
CA LYS A 669 -0.24 -19.81 -24.63
C LYS A 669 0.12 -18.33 -24.45
N ILE A 670 0.38 -17.96 -23.21
CA ILE A 670 0.88 -16.65 -22.81
C ILE A 670 2.24 -16.86 -22.15
N ASN A 671 3.26 -16.13 -22.59
CA ASN A 671 4.59 -16.16 -21.99
C ASN A 671 4.80 -14.87 -21.19
N LEU A 672 5.17 -15.00 -19.92
CA LEU A 672 5.74 -13.92 -19.13
C LEU A 672 7.24 -14.09 -19.09
N ILE A 673 7.93 -13.24 -19.82
CA ILE A 673 9.36 -13.31 -20.01
C ILE A 673 9.98 -12.27 -19.10
N ALA A 674 10.73 -12.72 -18.09
CA ALA A 674 11.53 -11.84 -17.27
C ALA A 674 12.43 -11.03 -18.20
N GLN A 675 12.27 -9.73 -18.19
CA GLN A 675 13.24 -8.88 -18.84
C GLN A 675 14.48 -8.91 -17.97
N ALA A 676 15.66 -8.97 -18.58
CA ALA A 676 16.87 -8.60 -17.87
C ALA A 676 16.55 -7.27 -17.20
N LEU A 677 16.66 -7.21 -15.87
CA LEU A 677 16.53 -5.95 -15.17
C LEU A 677 17.39 -4.96 -15.97
N PRO A 678 16.87 -3.82 -16.41
CA PRO A 678 17.76 -2.68 -16.52
C PRO A 678 18.46 -2.68 -15.16
N THR A 679 19.79 -2.86 -15.15
CA THR A 679 20.60 -2.76 -13.94
C THR A 679 19.96 -1.66 -13.11
N PRO A 680 19.49 -1.91 -11.87
CA PRO A 680 18.71 -0.92 -11.15
C PRO A 680 19.45 0.40 -11.29
N PRO A 681 18.88 1.44 -11.94
CA PRO A 681 19.57 2.71 -11.96
C PRO A 681 19.69 3.06 -10.49
N SER A 682 20.95 3.19 -10.04
CA SER A 682 21.28 3.66 -8.70
C SER A 682 20.28 4.75 -8.35
N SER A 683 19.51 4.51 -7.30
CA SER A 683 18.64 5.53 -6.74
C SER A 683 19.49 6.79 -6.59
N SER A 684 18.92 7.95 -6.88
CA SER A 684 19.58 9.24 -6.65
C SER A 684 20.01 9.40 -5.19
N THR A 685 19.57 8.51 -4.30
CA THR A 685 20.04 8.27 -2.95
C THR A 685 20.82 6.95 -2.84
N ALA A 686 22.04 6.94 -2.29
CA ALA A 686 22.80 5.74 -1.97
C ALA A 686 22.73 5.47 -0.46
N LEU A 687 22.30 4.27 -0.06
CA LEU A 687 22.46 3.79 1.31
C LEU A 687 23.66 2.84 1.34
N ILE A 688 24.74 3.26 1.96
CA ILE A 688 25.94 2.45 2.12
C ILE A 688 25.85 1.69 3.43
N THR A 689 25.94 0.37 3.32
CA THR A 689 26.12 -0.56 4.44
C THR A 689 27.40 -1.36 4.20
N PHE A 690 27.98 -1.91 5.26
CA PHE A 690 29.21 -2.71 5.16
C PHE A 690 28.95 -4.22 5.14
N GLU A 691 27.70 -4.62 4.88
CA GLU A 691 27.24 -6.02 4.95
C GLU A 691 27.95 -6.93 3.96
N ASN A 692 28.40 -6.37 2.84
CA ASN A 692 29.12 -7.10 1.79
C ASN A 692 30.59 -7.37 2.15
N LEU A 693 31.11 -6.80 3.24
CA LEU A 693 32.49 -7.01 3.68
C LEU A 693 32.61 -8.16 4.69
N ALA A 694 33.75 -8.85 4.68
CA ALA A 694 34.08 -9.81 5.73
C ALA A 694 34.40 -9.07 7.03
N VAL A 695 33.97 -9.63 8.17
CA VAL A 695 34.36 -9.13 9.49
C VAL A 695 35.86 -9.33 9.66
N GLY A 696 36.56 -8.28 10.11
CA GLY A 696 38.01 -8.25 10.19
C GLY A 696 38.63 -7.14 9.34
N ASN A 697 39.94 -7.23 9.18
CA ASN A 697 40.75 -6.21 8.53
C ASN A 697 40.42 -6.11 7.03
N VAL A 698 40.15 -4.90 6.54
CA VAL A 698 39.88 -4.64 5.11
C VAL A 698 41.14 -4.83 4.25
N GLY A 699 42.34 -4.85 4.86
CA GLY A 699 43.62 -5.06 4.19
C GLY A 699 44.10 -3.87 3.36
N SER A 700 43.38 -2.75 3.45
CA SER A 700 43.64 -1.50 2.73
C SER A 700 43.30 -0.31 3.63
N SER A 701 43.98 0.81 3.43
CA SER A 701 43.63 2.12 4.02
C SER A 701 42.41 2.77 3.35
N THR A 702 41.90 2.16 2.27
CA THR A 702 40.75 2.66 1.52
C THR A 702 39.77 1.53 1.20
N TYR A 703 38.48 1.82 1.29
CA TYR A 703 37.37 0.97 0.87
C TYR A 703 36.51 1.73 -0.15
N ALA A 704 36.37 1.18 -1.36
CA ALA A 704 35.47 1.71 -2.38
C ALA A 704 34.21 0.86 -2.43
N ASP A 705 33.06 1.50 -2.25
CA ASP A 705 31.75 0.86 -2.38
C ASP A 705 31.31 0.80 -3.85
N ALA A 706 30.45 -0.16 -4.17
CA ALA A 706 29.90 -0.37 -5.51
C ALA A 706 29.10 0.84 -6.04
N THR A 707 28.62 1.74 -5.16
CA THR A 707 27.90 2.96 -5.53
C THR A 707 28.81 4.14 -5.88
N GLY A 708 30.13 3.95 -5.87
CA GLY A 708 31.11 4.98 -6.30
C GLY A 708 31.54 5.93 -5.20
N TYR A 709 31.31 5.58 -3.94
CA TYR A 709 31.84 6.29 -2.77
C TYR A 709 33.06 5.56 -2.20
N THR A 710 34.01 6.32 -1.66
CA THR A 710 35.25 5.84 -1.07
C THR A 710 35.38 6.31 0.37
N PHE A 711 35.70 5.36 1.24
CA PHE A 711 36.02 5.55 2.64
C PHE A 711 37.53 5.38 2.82
N GLU A 712 38.17 6.34 3.47
CA GLU A 712 39.63 6.38 3.62
C GLU A 712 39.98 6.56 5.10
N ASP A 713 40.92 5.75 5.59
CA ASP A 713 41.64 6.06 6.83
C ASP A 713 42.50 7.31 6.59
N PHE A 714 42.38 8.32 7.45
CA PHE A 714 43.22 9.51 7.38
C PHE A 714 43.75 9.91 8.77
N GLY A 715 45.05 10.19 8.84
CA GLY A 715 45.85 10.35 10.06
C GLY A 715 47.31 9.85 9.87
N PHE A 716 48.16 9.86 10.91
CA PHE A 716 49.58 9.50 10.81
C PHE A 716 49.84 7.96 10.76
N GLY A 717 50.51 7.45 9.69
CA GLY A 717 51.13 6.11 9.57
C GLY A 717 50.22 4.94 9.05
N SER A 718 50.76 4.04 8.22
CA SER A 718 50.08 2.85 7.59
C SER A 718 49.54 1.83 8.61
N ASN A 719 48.46 1.03 8.46
CA ASN A 719 47.25 0.94 7.62
C ASN A 719 46.18 0.23 8.50
N ASN A 720 44.88 0.53 8.36
CA ASN A 720 43.78 -0.43 8.07
C ASN A 720 42.41 0.03 8.60
N LEU A 721 41.41 0.00 7.71
CA LEU A 721 40.00 -0.03 8.10
C LEU A 721 39.64 -1.41 8.63
N LEU A 722 38.73 -1.46 9.60
CA LEU A 722 38.26 -2.68 10.25
C LEU A 722 36.75 -2.75 10.14
N VAL A 723 36.23 -3.92 9.77
CA VAL A 723 34.79 -4.21 9.81
C VAL A 723 34.49 -5.03 11.06
N SER A 724 33.55 -4.54 11.87
CA SER A 724 32.97 -5.28 13.01
C SER A 724 31.52 -5.62 12.70
N GLY A 725 30.96 -6.61 13.39
CA GLY A 725 29.57 -7.02 13.18
C GLY A 725 28.97 -7.70 14.40
N THR A 726 28.00 -8.60 14.16
CA THR A 726 27.25 -9.29 15.21
C THR A 726 28.13 -10.09 16.17
N ALA A 727 29.23 -10.68 15.71
CA ALA A 727 30.20 -11.37 16.56
C ALA A 727 30.86 -10.43 17.59
N GLN A 728 30.93 -9.13 17.29
CA GLN A 728 31.41 -8.09 18.20
C GLN A 728 30.24 -7.38 18.93
N GLY A 729 29.00 -7.84 18.80
CA GLY A 729 27.83 -7.31 19.54
C GLY A 729 27.12 -6.12 18.89
N TYR A 730 27.37 -5.84 17.61
CA TYR A 730 26.61 -4.85 16.83
C TYR A 730 25.39 -5.46 16.14
N ALA A 731 24.38 -4.64 15.84
CA ALA A 731 23.17 -5.11 15.14
C ALA A 731 23.41 -5.43 13.64
N SER A 732 24.46 -4.84 13.05
CA SER A 732 24.84 -4.93 11.64
C SER A 732 26.36 -4.79 11.50
N LYS A 733 26.91 -5.00 10.30
CA LYS A 733 28.33 -4.78 10.04
C LYS A 733 28.63 -3.29 9.89
N CYS A 734 29.57 -2.79 10.67
CA CYS A 734 29.98 -1.39 10.71
C CYS A 734 31.47 -1.21 10.39
N LEU A 735 31.81 -0.02 9.91
CA LEU A 735 33.19 0.38 9.60
C LEU A 735 33.79 1.19 10.74
N GLN A 736 35.04 0.90 11.08
CA GLN A 736 35.83 1.64 12.05
C GLN A 736 37.32 1.66 11.67
N ASN A 737 38.12 2.47 12.36
CA ASN A 737 39.57 2.44 12.27
C ASN A 737 40.14 1.39 13.25
N LEU A 738 41.34 0.90 12.97
CA LEU A 738 42.04 -0.05 13.86
C LEU A 738 42.73 0.62 15.06
N ASN A 739 43.01 1.93 14.98
CA ASN A 739 43.82 2.65 15.97
C ASN A 739 43.11 3.92 16.46
N PHE A 740 43.40 4.29 17.71
CA PHE A 740 42.97 5.54 18.35
C PHE A 740 43.45 6.78 17.59
N GLN A 741 42.75 7.90 17.76
CA GLN A 741 43.08 9.23 17.18
C GLN A 741 43.19 9.25 15.64
N ARG A 742 42.31 8.51 14.96
CA ARG A 742 42.22 8.50 13.48
C ARG A 742 40.87 9.02 13.02
N GLY A 743 40.69 9.15 11.71
CA GLY A 743 39.41 9.52 11.13
C GLY A 743 39.03 8.67 9.92
N ILE A 744 37.76 8.75 9.52
CA ILE A 744 37.23 8.18 8.28
C ILE A 744 36.83 9.31 7.34
N ARG A 745 37.44 9.39 6.17
CA ARG A 745 37.07 10.33 5.12
C ARG A 745 36.18 9.64 4.11
N LEU A 746 35.02 10.23 3.84
CA LEU A 746 34.08 9.84 2.80
C LEU A 746 34.13 10.83 1.64
N ARG A 747 34.27 10.34 0.41
CA ARG A 747 34.15 11.13 -0.83
C ARG A 747 33.63 10.27 -1.96
N LYS A 748 33.21 10.86 -3.08
CA LYS A 748 33.02 10.10 -4.31
C LYS A 748 34.35 9.77 -4.98
N SER A 749 34.47 8.57 -5.54
CA SER A 749 35.68 8.10 -6.22
C SER A 749 36.04 8.98 -7.42
N ASP A 750 35.04 9.59 -8.07
CA ASP A 750 35.19 10.46 -9.24
C ASP A 750 35.26 11.97 -8.90
N ASN A 751 35.32 12.31 -7.61
CA ASN A 751 35.29 13.67 -7.07
C ASN A 751 34.05 14.51 -7.47
N SER A 752 32.95 13.88 -7.87
CA SER A 752 31.69 14.61 -8.08
C SER A 752 31.04 15.01 -6.75
N LEU A 753 30.19 16.04 -6.81
CA LEU A 753 29.47 16.54 -5.65
C LEU A 753 28.39 15.56 -5.22
N PHE A 754 28.12 15.50 -3.92
CA PHE A 754 27.07 14.69 -3.34
C PHE A 754 26.40 15.41 -2.16
N ASN A 755 25.30 14.86 -1.64
CA ASN A 755 24.67 15.32 -0.41
C ASN A 755 24.78 14.21 0.64
N LEU A 756 24.99 14.58 1.90
CA LEU A 756 24.91 13.68 3.05
C LEU A 756 23.56 13.90 3.72
N LEU A 757 22.79 12.82 3.89
CA LEU A 757 21.43 12.85 4.47
C LEU A 757 21.44 12.32 5.89
N SER A 758 22.12 11.20 6.13
CA SER A 758 22.31 10.64 7.47
C SER A 758 23.49 9.67 7.54
N LEU A 759 23.95 9.40 8.76
CA LEU A 759 24.77 8.22 9.07
C LEU A 759 24.45 7.73 10.49
N ASP A 760 24.58 6.43 10.71
CA ASP A 760 24.49 5.84 12.04
C ASP A 760 25.85 5.84 12.73
N PHE A 761 25.87 6.11 14.03
CA PHE A 761 27.07 6.14 14.85
C PHE A 761 26.88 5.38 16.17
N ALA A 762 27.89 4.62 16.59
CA ALA A 762 27.93 3.94 17.88
C ALA A 762 29.36 3.93 18.47
N GLY A 763 29.48 3.50 19.73
CA GLY A 763 30.77 3.31 20.39
C GLY A 763 31.60 2.18 19.78
N ASP A 764 32.87 2.10 20.19
CA ASP A 764 33.85 1.11 19.73
C ASP A 764 33.46 -0.36 20.01
N GLN A 765 34.26 -1.30 19.49
CA GLN A 765 34.03 -2.74 19.65
C GLN A 765 34.06 -3.22 21.11
N TRP A 766 34.51 -2.40 22.06
CA TRP A 766 34.50 -2.67 23.49
C TRP A 766 33.30 -2.01 24.21
N GLY A 767 32.50 -1.22 23.50
CA GLY A 767 31.34 -0.48 24.02
C GLY A 767 31.70 0.81 24.74
N GLY A 768 32.94 1.31 24.60
CA GLY A 768 33.43 2.55 25.21
C GLY A 768 32.74 3.80 24.66
N LEU A 769 32.86 4.92 25.39
CA LEU A 769 32.44 6.23 24.90
C LEU A 769 33.36 6.67 23.75
N ALA A 770 32.79 6.93 22.58
CA ALA A 770 33.44 7.47 21.40
C ALA A 770 32.86 8.84 21.06
N ASP A 771 33.77 9.78 20.78
CA ASP A 771 33.45 11.14 20.35
C ASP A 771 33.95 11.35 18.92
N ALA A 772 33.13 11.97 18.08
CA ALA A 772 33.48 12.24 16.69
C ALA A 772 33.06 13.65 16.28
N THR A 773 33.95 14.38 15.61
CA THR A 773 33.63 15.61 14.89
C THR A 773 33.50 15.31 13.41
N ILE A 774 32.28 15.37 12.91
CA ILE A 774 31.95 15.15 11.50
C ILE A 774 32.00 16.50 10.80
N THR A 775 32.84 16.64 9.77
CA THR A 775 33.05 17.88 9.02
C THR A 775 32.74 17.68 7.55
N GLY A 776 31.76 18.42 7.04
CA GLY A 776 31.42 18.48 5.62
C GLY A 776 32.18 19.60 4.93
N HIS A 777 32.81 19.30 3.79
CA HIS A 777 33.50 20.27 2.95
C HIS A 777 32.66 20.54 1.71
N PHE A 778 32.28 21.80 1.47
CA PHE A 778 31.37 22.20 0.40
C PHE A 778 32.10 22.70 -0.85
N ASN A 779 31.45 22.65 -2.00
CA ASN A 779 32.02 23.09 -3.29
C ASN A 779 32.46 24.57 -3.32
N ASN A 780 31.90 25.41 -2.45
CA ASN A 780 32.26 26.82 -2.32
C ASN A 780 33.45 27.05 -1.35
N SER A 781 34.21 25.99 -1.04
CA SER A 781 35.35 26.01 -0.09
C SER A 781 34.98 26.33 1.36
N THR A 782 33.69 26.30 1.73
CA THR A 782 33.26 26.41 3.13
C THR A 782 33.20 25.04 3.81
N THR A 783 33.19 25.03 5.14
CA THR A 783 33.04 23.82 5.95
C THR A 783 31.92 23.98 6.99
N ALA A 784 31.30 22.87 7.37
CA ALA A 784 30.41 22.79 8.52
C ALA A 784 30.75 21.55 9.34
N SER A 785 30.69 21.66 10.67
CA SER A 785 31.05 20.56 11.57
C SER A 785 29.97 20.30 12.62
N ILE A 786 29.79 19.03 12.99
CA ILE A 786 28.92 18.57 14.08
C ILE A 786 29.71 17.59 14.93
N THR A 787 29.66 17.76 16.25
CA THR A 787 30.26 16.80 17.20
C THR A 787 29.18 15.89 17.77
N ILE A 788 29.47 14.58 17.79
CA ILE A 788 28.59 13.55 18.35
C ILE A 788 29.36 12.68 19.35
N SER A 789 28.66 12.19 20.37
CA SER A 789 29.22 11.36 21.44
C SER A 789 28.29 10.18 21.72
N ARG A 790 28.82 8.96 21.72
CA ARG A 790 28.04 7.73 21.99
C ARG A 790 28.85 6.69 22.76
N SER A 791 28.19 6.01 23.69
CA SER A 791 28.71 4.83 24.38
C SER A 791 27.84 3.61 24.07
N GLY A 792 28.42 2.42 24.17
CA GLY A 792 27.74 1.18 23.82
C GLY A 792 27.60 0.93 22.31
N LYS A 793 27.11 -0.26 21.97
CA LYS A 793 27.08 -0.80 20.59
C LYS A 793 25.75 -0.56 19.87
N SER A 794 24.89 0.28 20.44
CA SER A 794 23.60 0.65 19.84
C SER A 794 23.77 1.88 18.95
N TYR A 795 23.30 1.79 17.71
CA TYR A 795 23.38 2.88 16.74
C TYR A 795 22.46 4.04 17.10
N ALA A 796 22.92 5.25 16.80
CA ALA A 796 22.08 6.43 16.73
C ALA A 796 22.31 7.16 15.40
N THR A 797 21.21 7.48 14.73
CA THR A 797 21.24 8.19 13.44
C THR A 797 21.51 9.68 13.63
N GLN A 798 22.58 10.18 13.02
CA GLN A 798 22.82 11.60 12.83
C GLN A 798 22.29 12.01 11.45
N THR A 799 21.43 13.02 11.39
CA THR A 799 20.89 13.57 10.13
C THR A 799 21.61 14.85 9.74
N PHE A 800 21.68 15.12 8.43
CA PHE A 800 22.36 16.27 7.83
C PHE A 800 21.47 16.91 6.76
N THR A 801 21.59 18.22 6.60
CA THR A 801 21.00 18.96 5.48
C THR A 801 22.07 19.43 4.50
N TRP A 802 23.19 18.71 4.44
CA TRP A 802 24.39 19.14 3.74
C TRP A 802 24.34 18.71 2.27
N THR A 803 24.30 19.69 1.39
CA THR A 803 24.26 19.48 -0.07
C THR A 803 25.51 20.04 -0.74
N ASN A 804 25.88 19.52 -1.91
CA ASN A 804 27.05 19.97 -2.69
C ASN A 804 28.41 19.78 -1.96
N LEU A 805 28.55 18.64 -1.29
CA LEU A 805 29.77 18.24 -0.59
C LEU A 805 30.81 17.70 -1.57
N THR A 806 32.07 18.05 -1.33
CA THR A 806 33.24 17.46 -2.00
C THR A 806 33.79 16.27 -1.21
N LYS A 807 33.70 16.32 0.13
CA LYS A 807 34.05 15.23 1.05
C LYS A 807 33.41 15.45 2.43
N VAL A 808 33.39 14.39 3.23
CA VAL A 808 33.03 14.40 4.66
C VAL A 808 34.18 13.74 5.43
N GLU A 809 34.55 14.34 6.55
CA GLU A 809 35.64 13.87 7.41
C GLU A 809 35.09 13.60 8.82
N ILE A 810 35.20 12.37 9.29
CA ILE A 810 34.77 11.95 10.62
C ILE A 810 36.04 11.84 11.47
N ASN A 811 36.31 12.85 12.29
CA ASN A 811 37.51 12.95 13.11
C ASN A 811 37.22 12.47 14.53
N TYR A 812 37.94 11.47 15.01
CA TYR A 812 37.87 11.02 16.41
C TYR A 812 38.90 11.72 17.33
N GLU A 813 39.71 12.62 16.77
CA GLU A 813 40.71 13.42 17.50
C GLU A 813 40.05 14.62 18.20
N GLY A 814 40.33 14.80 19.50
CA GLY A 814 39.82 15.92 20.31
C GLY A 814 38.60 15.60 21.20
N GLY A 815 38.15 14.34 21.24
CA GLY A 815 37.15 13.85 22.17
C GLY A 815 37.67 13.67 23.61
N ALA A 816 36.77 13.64 24.60
CA ALA A 816 37.11 13.47 26.01
C ALA A 816 37.84 12.13 26.29
N THR A 817 37.66 11.13 25.44
CA THR A 817 38.22 9.78 25.60
C THR A 817 39.26 9.39 24.55
N ASN A 818 39.49 10.20 23.51
CA ASN A 818 40.31 9.88 22.33
C ASN A 818 39.95 8.54 21.63
N ASN A 819 38.75 8.03 21.87
CA ASN A 819 38.31 6.73 21.42
C ASN A 819 37.62 6.80 20.05
N PHE A 820 37.85 5.82 19.18
CA PHE A 820 37.20 5.76 17.87
C PHE A 820 35.78 5.19 17.99
N GLY A 821 34.88 5.60 17.12
CA GLY A 821 33.54 5.01 17.02
C GLY A 821 33.37 4.21 15.74
N VAL A 822 32.17 3.66 15.56
CA VAL A 822 31.79 2.92 14.35
C VAL A 822 30.72 3.67 13.58
N ILE A 823 30.77 3.56 12.25
CA ILE A 823 29.74 4.11 11.36
C ILE A 823 29.03 2.99 10.58
N ASP A 824 27.75 3.20 10.30
CA ASP A 824 26.94 2.33 9.46
C ASP A 824 25.79 3.12 8.79
N ASN A 825 25.05 2.50 7.87
CA ASN A 825 23.84 3.03 7.22
C ASN A 825 24.00 4.49 6.73
N ILE A 826 25.06 4.75 5.95
CA ILE A 826 25.37 6.09 5.45
C ILE A 826 24.46 6.39 4.26
N ASN A 827 23.53 7.33 4.44
CA ASN A 827 22.57 7.74 3.42
C ASN A 827 23.05 9.02 2.70
N LEU A 828 23.23 8.90 1.39
CA LEU A 828 23.85 9.88 0.51
C LEU A 828 22.93 10.14 -0.68
N SER A 829 23.13 11.23 -1.42
CA SER A 829 22.49 11.43 -2.73
C SER A 829 23.36 12.17 -3.73
N ASP A 830 23.06 11.98 -5.01
CA ASP A 830 23.66 12.72 -6.11
C ASP A 830 23.05 14.12 -6.23
N VAL A 831 23.81 15.06 -6.80
CA VAL A 831 23.29 16.38 -7.19
C VAL A 831 22.63 16.27 -8.57
N VAL A 832 21.33 16.61 -8.67
CA VAL A 832 20.59 16.66 -9.93
C VAL A 832 20.69 18.08 -10.51
N GLU A 833 21.19 18.19 -11.73
CA GLU A 833 21.24 19.44 -12.51
C GLU A 833 19.99 19.52 -13.41
N ILE A 834 19.32 20.67 -13.43
CA ILE A 834 18.22 20.93 -14.38
C ILE A 834 18.78 21.81 -15.51
N ILE A 835 18.69 21.33 -16.74
CA ILE A 835 18.93 22.12 -17.94
C ILE A 835 17.59 22.74 -18.36
N ASP A 836 17.57 24.06 -18.40
CA ASP A 836 16.43 24.89 -18.80
C ASP A 836 16.91 25.86 -19.89
N PHE A 837 15.96 26.53 -20.55
CA PHE A 837 16.27 27.47 -21.64
C PHE A 837 16.02 28.92 -21.23
N GLU A 838 15.97 29.21 -19.92
CA GLU A 838 15.58 30.52 -19.40
C GLU A 838 16.59 31.63 -19.74
N SER A 839 17.86 31.25 -19.96
CA SER A 839 18.92 32.17 -20.37
C SER A 839 18.82 32.61 -21.84
N LEU A 840 18.01 31.95 -22.67
CA LEU A 840 17.88 32.25 -24.10
C LEU A 840 16.85 33.36 -24.37
N THR A 841 17.04 34.08 -25.48
CA THR A 841 16.07 35.07 -25.96
C THR A 841 14.93 34.36 -26.71
N THR A 842 13.68 34.78 -26.51
CA THR A 842 12.53 34.20 -27.23
C THR A 842 12.59 34.58 -28.72
N GLY A 843 12.30 33.62 -29.59
CA GLY A 843 12.37 33.77 -31.04
C GLY A 843 13.37 32.81 -31.70
N ILE A 844 13.70 33.10 -32.95
CA ILE A 844 14.64 32.32 -33.76
C ILE A 844 16.07 32.54 -33.24
N GLN A 845 16.76 31.45 -32.91
CA GLN A 845 18.14 31.52 -32.44
C GLN A 845 19.10 31.72 -33.61
N SER A 846 20.24 32.37 -33.38
CA SER A 846 21.25 32.65 -34.42
C SER A 846 22.10 31.44 -34.81
N SER A 847 21.89 30.28 -34.18
CA SER A 847 22.68 29.06 -34.36
C SER A 847 21.79 27.81 -34.26
N GLY A 848 22.07 26.82 -35.11
CA GLY A 848 21.49 25.47 -35.07
C GLY A 848 22.08 24.56 -33.99
N THR A 849 22.97 25.10 -33.18
CA THR A 849 23.55 24.43 -32.02
C THR A 849 23.47 25.37 -30.81
N TYR A 850 22.96 24.86 -29.70
CA TYR A 850 22.93 25.56 -28.41
C TYR A 850 23.88 24.88 -27.42
N LEU A 851 24.77 25.67 -26.82
CA LEU A 851 25.68 25.24 -25.77
C LEU A 851 25.17 25.76 -24.42
N ASP A 852 24.69 24.85 -23.59
CA ASP A 852 24.21 25.15 -22.25
C ASP A 852 25.39 25.42 -21.29
N PRO A 853 25.30 26.42 -20.38
CA PRO A 853 26.35 26.70 -19.39
C PRO A 853 26.72 25.51 -18.48
N LYS A 854 25.84 24.50 -18.33
CA LYS A 854 26.10 23.29 -17.55
C LYS A 854 26.84 22.21 -18.37
N GLY A 855 27.29 22.55 -19.59
CA GLY A 855 28.18 21.73 -20.40
C GLY A 855 27.46 20.69 -21.26
N PHE A 856 26.28 21.04 -21.78
CA PHE A 856 25.52 20.21 -22.71
C PHE A 856 25.33 20.92 -24.05
N THR A 857 25.40 20.15 -25.13
CA THR A 857 25.25 20.63 -26.49
C THR A 857 23.95 20.08 -27.08
N PHE A 858 23.08 20.97 -27.56
CA PHE A 858 21.87 20.66 -28.30
C PHE A 858 22.09 20.94 -29.78
N SER A 859 21.70 20.02 -30.65
CA SER A 859 21.92 20.11 -32.10
C SER A 859 20.80 19.41 -32.88
N HIS A 860 20.63 19.78 -34.15
CA HIS A 860 19.76 19.05 -35.07
C HIS A 860 20.48 17.83 -35.65
N VAL A 861 19.80 16.67 -35.74
CA VAL A 861 20.41 15.45 -36.30
C VAL A 861 20.30 15.40 -37.82
N ASN A 862 19.11 15.67 -38.35
CA ASN A 862 18.76 15.48 -39.76
C ASN A 862 18.68 16.78 -40.57
N ALA A 863 18.90 17.93 -39.93
CA ALA A 863 18.98 19.23 -40.60
C ALA A 863 20.01 20.15 -39.90
N PRO A 864 21.33 19.91 -40.07
CA PRO A 864 22.37 20.60 -39.31
C PRO A 864 22.49 22.11 -39.58
N ASN A 865 21.86 22.63 -40.63
CA ASN A 865 21.82 24.05 -40.97
C ASN A 865 20.56 24.77 -40.46
N GLU A 866 19.61 24.06 -39.82
CA GLU A 866 18.42 24.67 -39.25
C GLU A 866 18.70 25.37 -37.93
N LEU A 867 17.84 26.35 -37.58
CA LEU A 867 17.94 27.11 -36.36
C LEU A 867 16.93 26.60 -35.34
N PHE A 868 17.28 26.68 -34.05
CA PHE A 868 16.31 26.46 -32.98
C PHE A 868 15.35 27.65 -32.83
N GLN A 869 14.15 27.39 -32.33
CA GLN A 869 13.22 28.41 -31.89
C GLN A 869 12.96 28.25 -30.39
N VAL A 870 13.00 29.37 -29.66
CA VAL A 870 12.66 29.41 -28.23
C VAL A 870 11.32 30.12 -28.06
N ASN A 871 10.34 29.41 -27.50
CA ASN A 871 9.01 29.94 -27.19
C ASN A 871 8.85 30.07 -25.68
N GLY A 872 8.01 31.01 -25.21
CA GLY A 872 7.80 31.22 -23.78
C GLY A 872 6.36 31.58 -23.45
N THR A 873 6.18 32.34 -22.37
CA THR A 873 4.85 32.73 -21.85
C THR A 873 3.98 33.46 -22.87
N ALA A 874 4.57 34.29 -23.74
CA ALA A 874 3.85 34.96 -24.83
C ALA A 874 3.22 33.98 -25.84
N GLN A 875 3.77 32.77 -25.95
CA GLN A 875 3.26 31.69 -26.80
C GLN A 875 2.46 30.64 -26.00
N GLY A 876 2.15 30.91 -24.72
CA GLY A 876 1.28 30.07 -23.88
C GLY A 876 1.98 28.97 -23.08
N TYR A 877 3.32 28.99 -22.97
CA TYR A 877 4.08 28.05 -22.13
C TYR A 877 4.31 28.59 -20.71
N ALA A 878 4.55 27.70 -19.74
CA ALA A 878 4.85 28.09 -18.36
C ALA A 878 6.29 28.60 -18.15
N SER A 879 7.20 28.22 -19.04
CA SER A 879 8.64 28.52 -19.06
C SER A 879 9.13 28.60 -20.52
N LYS A 880 10.40 28.96 -20.74
CA LYS A 880 10.99 28.97 -22.08
C LYS A 880 11.30 27.54 -22.53
N VAL A 881 10.72 27.15 -23.65
CA VAL A 881 10.87 25.82 -24.24
C VAL A 881 11.70 25.87 -25.53
N LEU A 882 12.49 24.84 -25.79
CA LEU A 882 13.24 24.68 -27.03
C LEU A 882 12.42 23.91 -28.06
N GLN A 883 12.32 24.43 -29.28
CA GLN A 883 11.56 23.85 -30.40
C GLN A 883 12.43 23.81 -31.67
N ASN A 884 12.15 22.85 -32.56
CA ASN A 884 12.63 22.89 -33.94
C ASN A 884 11.89 23.94 -34.79
N GLN A 885 12.56 24.48 -35.81
CA GLN A 885 11.95 25.41 -36.77
C GLN A 885 11.16 24.78 -37.90
N ASN A 886 11.43 23.51 -38.24
CA ASN A 886 10.67 22.78 -39.24
C ASN A 886 10.11 21.44 -38.71
N TRP A 887 9.16 20.90 -39.49
CA TRP A 887 8.54 19.60 -39.27
C TRP A 887 9.55 18.48 -39.51
N ASN A 888 9.29 17.28 -38.99
CA ASN A 888 10.13 16.09 -39.20
C ASN A 888 11.57 16.20 -38.70
N GLN A 889 11.84 17.02 -37.67
CA GLN A 889 13.20 17.22 -37.18
C GLN A 889 13.51 16.46 -35.89
N ARG A 890 14.80 16.29 -35.60
CA ARG A 890 15.29 15.62 -34.39
C ARG A 890 16.22 16.51 -33.60
N ILE A 891 16.00 16.57 -32.29
CA ILE A 891 16.88 17.25 -31.34
C ILE A 891 17.80 16.21 -30.72
N ARG A 892 19.11 16.43 -30.79
CA ARG A 892 20.11 15.62 -30.07
C ARG A 892 20.78 16.45 -28.99
N MET A 893 20.82 15.89 -27.79
CA MET A 893 21.54 16.40 -26.63
C MET A 893 22.75 15.49 -26.35
N THR A 894 23.93 16.09 -26.21
CA THR A 894 25.17 15.41 -25.80
C THR A 894 25.89 16.23 -24.74
N ARG A 895 26.84 15.63 -24.02
CA ARG A 895 27.72 16.40 -23.14
C ARG A 895 28.85 17.03 -23.95
N THR A 896 29.10 18.32 -23.74
CA THR A 896 30.17 19.05 -24.44
C THR A 896 31.52 18.40 -24.14
N GLY A 897 32.23 17.97 -25.18
CA GLY A 897 33.49 17.23 -25.06
C GLY A 897 33.36 15.70 -24.93
N GLY A 898 32.17 15.11 -25.07
CA GLY A 898 31.99 13.66 -25.28
C GLY A 898 31.91 12.78 -24.03
N GLY A 899 31.53 13.34 -22.87
CA GLY A 899 31.38 12.59 -21.61
C GLY A 899 30.01 11.91 -21.44
N GLN A 900 29.95 10.89 -20.57
CA GLN A 900 28.69 10.27 -20.18
C GLN A 900 27.88 11.15 -19.20
N PHE A 901 26.57 10.95 -19.19
CA PHE A 901 25.64 11.56 -18.25
C PHE A 901 24.45 10.64 -17.99
N ASP A 902 23.72 10.89 -16.91
CA ASP A 902 22.46 10.22 -16.61
C ASP A 902 21.31 11.18 -16.90
N LEU A 903 20.26 10.72 -17.57
CA LEU A 903 19.00 11.44 -17.77
C LEU A 903 17.95 10.91 -16.80
N LYS A 904 17.49 11.73 -15.87
CA LYS A 904 16.42 11.36 -14.92
C LYS A 904 15.05 11.64 -15.51
N SER A 905 14.84 12.83 -16.05
CA SER A 905 13.58 13.21 -16.70
C SER A 905 13.76 14.41 -17.64
N PHE A 906 12.77 14.69 -18.47
CA PHE A 906 12.61 16.00 -19.10
C PHE A 906 11.13 16.31 -19.29
N GLU A 907 10.80 17.56 -19.58
CA GLU A 907 9.45 18.01 -19.85
C GLU A 907 9.25 18.25 -21.35
N TYR A 908 8.04 17.96 -21.84
CA TYR A 908 7.66 18.10 -23.24
C TYR A 908 6.25 18.69 -23.36
N ALA A 909 5.95 19.30 -24.51
CA ALA A 909 4.63 19.84 -24.83
C ALA A 909 4.44 19.90 -26.35
N SER A 910 3.22 20.24 -26.79
CA SER A 910 2.93 20.55 -28.18
C SER A 910 3.62 21.85 -28.62
N SER A 911 3.68 22.08 -29.93
CA SER A 911 4.10 23.34 -30.53
C SER A 911 3.25 24.55 -30.09
N GLN A 912 3.71 25.75 -30.48
CA GLN A 912 2.97 26.99 -30.27
C GLN A 912 1.59 27.00 -30.96
N TRP A 913 1.35 26.07 -31.89
CA TRP A 913 0.11 25.91 -32.65
C TRP A 913 -0.82 24.80 -32.11
N ASN A 914 -0.49 24.16 -30.98
CA ASN A 914 -1.24 23.02 -30.41
C ASN A 914 -1.34 21.81 -31.38
N ASP A 915 -0.29 21.56 -32.16
CA ASP A 915 -0.27 20.39 -33.04
C ASP A 915 -0.31 19.08 -32.22
N ASN A 916 -0.89 18.03 -32.81
CA ASN A 916 -0.74 16.67 -32.27
C ASN A 916 0.70 16.21 -32.52
N VAL A 917 1.47 16.05 -31.46
CA VAL A 917 2.87 15.64 -31.51
C VAL A 917 3.00 14.22 -31.04
N ASP A 918 3.68 13.39 -31.83
CA ASP A 918 4.14 12.08 -31.44
C ASP A 918 5.64 11.96 -31.70
N ALA A 919 6.39 11.64 -30.64
CA ALA A 919 7.84 11.64 -30.68
C ALA A 919 8.43 10.38 -30.05
N ARG A 920 9.58 9.97 -30.57
CA ARG A 920 10.38 8.88 -30.02
C ARG A 920 11.67 9.43 -29.43
N VAL A 921 11.89 9.17 -28.16
CA VAL A 921 13.12 9.48 -27.43
C VAL A 921 14.05 8.27 -27.51
N THR A 922 15.28 8.46 -27.94
CA THR A 922 16.32 7.41 -27.99
C THR A 922 17.51 7.84 -27.15
N GLY A 923 17.82 7.07 -26.09
CA GLY A 923 19.06 7.22 -25.33
C GLY A 923 20.12 6.28 -25.88
N THR A 924 21.29 6.81 -26.22
CA THR A 924 22.46 6.03 -26.65
C THR A 924 23.42 5.89 -25.48
N PHE A 925 23.78 4.65 -25.15
CA PHE A 925 24.65 4.32 -24.02
C PHE A 925 26.09 4.15 -24.48
N ALA A 926 27.04 4.29 -23.57
CA ALA A 926 28.46 4.20 -23.88
C ALA A 926 28.93 2.84 -24.44
N ASN A 927 28.20 1.77 -24.14
CA ASN A 927 28.43 0.44 -24.72
C ASN A 927 27.85 0.27 -26.13
N GLY A 928 27.29 1.33 -26.72
CA GLY A 928 26.67 1.33 -28.05
C GLY A 928 25.22 0.82 -28.08
N THR A 929 24.62 0.43 -26.96
CA THR A 929 23.20 0.05 -26.93
C THR A 929 22.30 1.29 -26.93
N THR A 930 21.04 1.08 -27.28
CA THR A 930 20.02 2.15 -27.23
C THR A 930 18.82 1.73 -26.41
N GLN A 931 18.17 2.68 -25.74
CA GLN A 931 16.84 2.53 -25.14
C GLN A 931 15.91 3.56 -25.73
N GLN A 932 14.62 3.21 -25.84
CA GLN A 932 13.62 4.05 -26.47
C GLN A 932 12.36 4.20 -25.61
N VAL A 933 11.79 5.40 -25.61
CA VAL A 933 10.48 5.73 -25.04
C VAL A 933 9.74 6.60 -26.05
N THR A 934 8.42 6.49 -26.12
CA THR A 934 7.59 7.35 -26.97
C THR A 934 6.64 8.18 -26.11
N TYR A 935 6.25 9.35 -26.62
CA TYR A 935 5.20 10.16 -26.01
C TYR A 935 4.31 10.79 -27.08
N THR A 936 3.08 11.13 -26.67
CA THR A 936 2.13 11.88 -27.49
C THR A 936 1.55 13.03 -26.70
N THR A 937 1.36 14.19 -27.33
CA THR A 937 0.78 15.37 -26.69
C THR A 937 0.12 16.28 -27.71
N ASN A 938 -0.91 17.00 -27.28
CA ASN A 938 -1.62 18.01 -28.06
C ASN A 938 -1.88 19.30 -27.25
N THR A 939 -1.11 19.47 -26.17
CA THR A 939 -1.25 20.60 -25.25
C THR A 939 0.08 21.30 -25.02
N ARG A 940 0.03 22.63 -24.90
CA ARG A 940 1.16 23.49 -24.50
C ARG A 940 1.49 23.41 -23.00
N THR A 941 0.69 22.68 -22.22
CA THR A 941 1.02 22.38 -20.82
C THR A 941 2.17 21.38 -20.77
N LEU A 942 3.27 21.76 -20.11
CA LEU A 942 4.43 20.88 -19.93
C LEU A 942 4.03 19.58 -19.22
N GLN A 943 4.38 18.47 -19.84
CA GLN A 943 4.21 17.11 -19.35
C GLN A 943 5.58 16.50 -19.09
N LYS A 944 5.70 15.72 -18.01
CA LYS A 944 6.99 15.16 -17.61
C LYS A 944 7.17 13.75 -18.15
N LEU A 945 8.30 13.50 -18.82
CA LEU A 945 8.79 12.17 -19.16
C LEU A 945 9.89 11.76 -18.18
N THR A 946 9.66 10.71 -17.40
CA THR A 946 10.70 10.12 -16.56
C THR A 946 11.41 9.01 -17.34
N ALA A 947 12.75 9.12 -17.46
CA ALA A 947 13.58 8.17 -18.19
C ALA A 947 14.43 7.30 -17.25
N ASN A 948 15.12 7.91 -16.28
CA ASN A 948 16.09 7.25 -15.39
C ASN A 948 17.16 6.42 -16.13
N TRP A 949 17.67 6.94 -17.23
CA TRP A 949 18.73 6.32 -18.03
C TRP A 949 20.10 6.76 -17.53
N ASN A 950 21.00 5.82 -17.25
CA ASN A 950 22.33 6.10 -16.73
C ASN A 950 23.43 5.77 -17.75
N GLY A 951 24.51 6.55 -17.80
CA GLY A 951 25.65 6.28 -18.69
C GLY A 951 25.39 6.56 -20.17
N LEU A 952 24.55 7.56 -20.46
CA LEU A 952 24.24 8.02 -21.81
C LEU A 952 25.39 8.82 -22.40
N THR A 953 25.67 8.62 -23.68
CA THR A 953 26.52 9.49 -24.49
C THR A 953 25.70 10.49 -25.30
N ALA A 954 24.44 10.16 -25.61
CA ALA A 954 23.51 11.04 -26.30
C ALA A 954 22.05 10.72 -25.96
N VAL A 955 21.19 11.72 -26.09
CA VAL A 955 19.73 11.58 -26.11
C VAL A 955 19.21 12.24 -27.38
N GLU A 956 18.37 11.54 -28.14
CA GLU A 956 17.70 12.04 -29.33
C GLU A 956 16.20 12.07 -29.12
N ILE A 957 15.55 13.15 -29.52
CA ILE A 957 14.10 13.30 -29.51
C ILE A 957 13.68 13.45 -30.98
N ASP A 958 13.09 12.39 -31.50
CA ASP A 958 12.76 12.19 -32.91
C ASP A 958 11.28 12.48 -33.15
N PHE A 959 10.99 13.69 -33.62
CA PHE A 959 9.63 14.12 -33.99
C PHE A 959 9.23 13.64 -35.40
N SER A 960 10.17 13.11 -36.19
CA SER A 960 9.88 12.54 -37.52
C SER A 960 9.37 11.10 -37.44
N TRP A 961 9.40 10.49 -36.25
CA TRP A 961 8.95 9.12 -36.06
C TRP A 961 7.42 9.00 -36.04
N GLY A 962 6.76 10.06 -35.60
CA GLY A 962 5.32 10.11 -35.45
C GLY A 962 4.54 10.20 -36.76
N THR A 963 3.28 9.76 -36.72
CA THR A 963 2.29 9.89 -37.80
C THR A 963 2.07 11.35 -38.21
N ASN A 964 2.21 12.28 -37.26
CA ASN A 964 1.93 13.70 -37.49
C ASN A 964 3.15 14.50 -37.92
N ALA A 965 4.37 13.98 -37.72
CA ALA A 965 5.60 14.68 -38.12
C ALA A 965 5.75 16.11 -37.56
N ALA A 966 5.04 16.41 -36.47
CA ALA A 966 4.74 17.76 -36.04
C ALA A 966 5.87 18.42 -35.24
N PHE A 967 5.72 19.71 -34.97
CA PHE A 967 6.57 20.48 -34.06
C PHE A 967 6.37 20.05 -32.61
N GLY A 968 7.44 19.66 -31.91
CA GLY A 968 7.37 19.46 -30.45
C GLY A 968 8.42 20.25 -29.70
N THR A 969 8.17 20.44 -28.40
CA THR A 969 9.00 21.27 -27.53
C THR A 969 9.56 20.49 -26.35
N VAL A 970 10.72 20.90 -25.84
CA VAL A 970 11.38 20.31 -24.67
C VAL A 970 11.81 21.37 -23.67
N ASP A 971 11.80 21.01 -22.38
CA ASP A 971 12.23 21.87 -21.27
C ASP A 971 12.62 21.05 -20.02
N ASN A 972 13.19 21.69 -18.99
CA ASN A 972 13.46 21.14 -17.66
C ASN A 972 14.09 19.73 -17.66
N ILE A 973 15.19 19.58 -18.38
CA ILE A 973 15.90 18.30 -18.54
C ILE A 973 16.75 18.05 -17.30
N ALA A 974 16.33 17.09 -16.47
CA ALA A 974 17.00 16.69 -15.24
C ALA A 974 18.09 15.65 -15.53
N VAL A 975 19.34 16.01 -15.27
CA VAL A 975 20.53 15.19 -15.50
C VAL A 975 21.38 15.04 -14.24
N VAL A 976 22.14 13.95 -14.18
CA VAL A 976 23.21 13.74 -13.21
C VAL A 976 24.49 13.42 -13.96
N LYS A 977 25.62 13.91 -13.48
CA LYS A 977 26.91 13.49 -14.02
C LYS A 977 27.12 12.01 -13.69
N ALA A 978 27.27 11.16 -14.71
CA ALA A 978 27.44 9.72 -14.50
C ALA A 978 28.71 9.44 -13.65
N PRO A 979 28.63 8.56 -12.63
CA PRO A 979 29.80 8.14 -11.87
C PRO A 979 30.73 7.35 -12.80
N GLY A 980 31.92 7.90 -13.04
CA GLY A 980 32.96 7.21 -13.81
C GLY A 980 32.80 7.30 -15.33
N SER A 981 33.35 8.36 -15.91
CA SER A 981 34.00 8.28 -17.21
C SER A 981 35.33 8.98 -17.08
N ALA A 982 36.40 8.22 -17.31
CA ALA A 982 37.80 8.60 -17.09
C ALA A 982 38.06 10.05 -17.52
N ARG A 983 38.47 10.87 -16.55
CA ARG A 983 39.11 12.15 -16.81
C ARG A 983 40.58 12.00 -16.50
N LEU A 984 41.43 12.60 -17.34
CA LEU A 984 42.86 12.70 -17.13
C LEU A 984 43.14 13.18 -15.70
N SER A 985 43.69 12.31 -14.86
CA SER A 985 44.17 12.67 -13.53
C SER A 985 45.65 12.35 -13.46
N THR A 986 46.48 13.35 -13.21
CA THR A 986 47.88 13.15 -12.87
C THR A 986 47.96 12.47 -11.52
N LEU A 987 48.43 11.21 -11.48
CA LEU A 987 49.00 10.63 -10.27
C LEU A 987 50.34 11.33 -10.00
N ALA A 988 50.26 12.49 -9.37
CA ALA A 988 51.21 12.95 -8.38
C ALA A 988 50.63 14.25 -7.81
N SER A 989 50.59 14.34 -6.48
CA SER A 989 50.93 15.57 -5.77
C SER A 989 52.06 16.31 -6.51
N ALA A 990 52.16 17.62 -6.33
CA ALA A 990 53.43 18.28 -6.56
C ALA A 990 54.53 17.55 -5.75
N GLU A 991 55.20 16.56 -6.33
CA GLU A 991 56.48 16.08 -5.85
C GLU A 991 57.47 17.15 -6.27
N THR A 992 57.61 18.13 -5.39
CA THR A 992 58.80 18.95 -5.31
C THR A 992 59.94 18.05 -4.87
N ASP A 993 60.54 17.37 -5.85
CA ASP A 993 61.88 16.82 -5.74
C ASP A 993 62.72 17.46 -6.85
N GLY A 994 63.45 18.53 -6.48
CA GLY A 994 64.53 19.12 -7.27
C GLY A 994 64.22 19.67 -8.68
N PHE A 995 63.57 20.83 -8.76
CA PHE A 995 63.82 21.96 -9.69
C PHE A 995 64.06 21.82 -11.22
N GLU A 996 63.82 20.72 -11.93
CA GLU A 996 64.25 20.67 -13.36
C GLU A 996 63.21 20.36 -14.45
N LEU A 997 62.03 19.81 -14.13
CA LEU A 997 61.04 19.50 -15.17
C LEU A 997 59.61 19.42 -14.63
N VAL A 998 58.70 20.21 -15.19
CA VAL A 998 57.25 20.12 -14.93
C VAL A 998 56.49 19.76 -16.21
N LEU A 999 55.55 18.82 -16.09
CA LEU A 999 54.66 18.40 -17.16
C LEU A 999 53.26 18.95 -16.93
N TYR A 1000 52.70 19.61 -17.94
CA TYR A 1000 51.33 20.09 -17.98
C TYR A 1000 50.56 19.32 -19.05
N PRO A 1001 49.94 18.18 -18.71
CA PRO A 1001 49.11 17.46 -19.66
C PRO A 1001 47.83 18.24 -19.93
N ASN A 1002 47.47 18.37 -21.21
CA ASN A 1002 46.21 18.94 -21.67
C ASN A 1002 45.22 17.81 -22.00
N PRO A 1003 44.20 17.60 -21.15
CA PRO A 1003 43.20 16.54 -21.35
C PRO A 1003 42.37 16.66 -22.62
N THR A 1004 42.26 17.87 -23.17
CA THR A 1004 41.37 18.18 -24.29
C THR A 1004 42.04 17.90 -25.62
N THR A 1005 43.36 18.06 -25.68
CA THR A 1005 44.15 17.92 -26.92
C THR A 1005 45.07 16.71 -26.87
N ASP A 1006 45.15 16.00 -25.74
CA ASP A 1006 46.08 14.88 -25.53
C ASP A 1006 47.53 15.27 -25.85
N ALA A 1007 47.87 16.52 -25.53
CA ALA A 1007 49.19 17.08 -25.68
C ALA A 1007 49.79 17.33 -24.30
N ILE A 1008 51.08 17.06 -24.12
CA ILE A 1008 51.81 17.33 -22.88
C ILE A 1008 52.69 18.53 -23.12
N GLN A 1009 52.42 19.63 -22.42
CA GLN A 1009 53.29 20.79 -22.41
C GLN A 1009 54.40 20.59 -21.37
N VAL A 1010 55.61 21.00 -21.70
CA VAL A 1010 56.80 20.78 -20.88
C VAL A 1010 57.41 22.12 -20.49
N ASN A 1011 57.66 22.32 -19.20
CA ASN A 1011 58.38 23.48 -18.69
C ASN A 1011 59.69 23.04 -18.02
N THR A 1012 60.79 23.60 -18.50
CA THR A 1012 62.17 23.35 -18.08
C THR A 1012 62.78 24.55 -17.33
N PHE A 1013 61.95 25.49 -16.86
CA PHE A 1013 62.35 26.67 -16.08
C PHE A 1013 63.50 27.49 -16.71
N GLY A 1014 63.40 27.74 -18.02
CA GLY A 1014 64.35 28.60 -18.76
C GLY A 1014 65.49 27.88 -19.46
N GLN A 1015 65.62 26.55 -19.32
CA GLN A 1015 66.59 25.75 -20.08
C GLN A 1015 66.03 25.36 -21.46
N ALA A 1016 66.76 25.63 -22.54
CA ALA A 1016 66.32 25.30 -23.89
C ALA A 1016 66.29 23.77 -24.12
N ILE A 1017 65.18 23.27 -24.68
CA ILE A 1017 64.99 21.85 -25.02
C ILE A 1017 65.72 21.54 -26.33
N ASN A 1018 66.54 20.50 -26.35
CA ASN A 1018 67.19 19.96 -27.54
C ASN A 1018 66.31 18.89 -28.24
N GLY A 1019 65.59 18.08 -27.46
CA GLY A 1019 64.63 17.11 -27.98
C GLY A 1019 63.85 16.38 -26.89
N MET A 1020 62.74 15.74 -27.27
CA MET A 1020 61.95 14.90 -26.36
C MET A 1020 61.65 13.53 -26.96
N GLN A 1021 61.46 12.53 -26.10
CA GLN A 1021 61.08 11.19 -26.49
C GLN A 1021 60.00 10.63 -25.55
N VAL A 1022 58.94 10.08 -26.12
CA VAL A 1022 57.99 9.23 -25.37
C VAL A 1022 58.41 7.79 -25.55
N LEU A 1023 58.63 7.10 -24.43
CA LEU A 1023 59.12 5.72 -24.40
C LEU A 1023 58.05 4.80 -23.80
N ASN A 1024 57.95 3.57 -24.30
CA ASN A 1024 57.15 2.52 -23.66
C ASN A 1024 57.84 1.95 -22.40
N ARG A 1025 57.19 0.98 -21.74
CA ARG A 1025 57.74 0.33 -20.52
C ARG A 1025 59.04 -0.44 -20.79
N GLN A 1026 59.34 -0.82 -22.03
CA GLN A 1026 60.60 -1.44 -22.43
C GLN A 1026 61.70 -0.42 -22.79
N GLY A 1027 61.44 0.90 -22.69
CA GLY A 1027 62.41 1.95 -23.01
C GLY A 1027 62.58 2.22 -24.51
N GLN A 1028 61.69 1.71 -25.36
CA GLN A 1028 61.70 1.98 -26.80
C GLN A 1028 60.98 3.31 -27.09
N ALA A 1029 61.58 4.17 -27.92
CA ALA A 1029 61.00 5.46 -28.27
C ALA A 1029 59.87 5.31 -29.29
N LEU A 1030 58.65 5.67 -28.88
CA LEU A 1030 57.44 5.65 -29.68
C LEU A 1030 57.21 6.98 -30.40
N ILE A 1031 57.57 8.09 -29.75
CA ILE A 1031 57.47 9.45 -30.32
C ILE A 1031 58.81 10.14 -30.06
N LYS A 1032 59.32 10.86 -31.07
CA LYS A 1032 60.51 11.72 -30.93
C LYS A 1032 60.19 13.09 -31.49
N THR A 1033 60.53 14.14 -30.76
CA THR A 1033 60.35 15.52 -31.18
C THR A 1033 61.68 16.26 -31.10
N GLY A 1034 61.84 17.29 -31.94
CA GLY A 1034 62.95 18.25 -31.84
C GLY A 1034 62.76 19.23 -30.67
N ALA A 1035 63.37 20.41 -30.79
CA ALA A 1035 63.29 21.49 -29.81
C ALA A 1035 61.89 22.14 -29.74
N VAL A 1036 60.93 21.41 -29.15
CA VAL A 1036 59.55 21.87 -28.92
C VAL A 1036 59.19 21.71 -27.44
N ASN A 1037 58.27 22.54 -26.97
CA ASN A 1037 57.83 22.54 -25.56
C ASN A 1037 56.50 21.79 -25.38
N THR A 1038 56.07 21.02 -26.39
CA THR A 1038 54.82 20.27 -26.38
C THR A 1038 54.99 18.97 -27.16
N VAL A 1039 54.45 17.87 -26.63
CA VAL A 1039 54.42 16.57 -27.30
C VAL A 1039 52.98 16.08 -27.42
N ASP A 1040 52.56 15.74 -28.63
CA ASP A 1040 51.24 15.16 -28.92
C ASP A 1040 51.29 13.65 -28.70
N VAL A 1041 50.39 13.13 -27.85
CA VAL A 1041 50.30 11.71 -27.51
C VAL A 1041 48.95 11.09 -27.89
N ARG A 1042 48.14 11.77 -28.73
CA ARG A 1042 46.83 11.28 -29.20
C ARG A 1042 46.87 9.89 -29.82
N GLY A 1043 47.94 9.59 -30.56
CA GLY A 1043 48.10 8.30 -31.26
C GLY A 1043 48.53 7.13 -30.37
N LEU A 1044 48.76 7.34 -29.07
CA LEU A 1044 49.21 6.28 -28.16
C LEU A 1044 48.03 5.59 -27.48
N PRO A 1045 48.02 4.24 -27.41
CA PRO A 1045 47.01 3.51 -26.65
C PRO A 1045 47.14 3.78 -25.15
N ALA A 1046 46.08 3.50 -24.40
CA ALA A 1046 46.11 3.60 -22.93
C ALA A 1046 47.24 2.75 -22.34
N GLY A 1047 48.03 3.34 -21.44
CA GLY A 1047 49.21 2.71 -20.85
C GLY A 1047 50.13 3.69 -20.11
N LEU A 1048 51.08 3.13 -19.36
CA LEU A 1048 52.12 3.89 -18.68
C LEU A 1048 53.31 4.14 -19.63
N TYR A 1049 53.68 5.41 -19.78
CA TYR A 1049 54.77 5.86 -20.65
C TYR A 1049 55.80 6.69 -19.88
N LEU A 1050 56.98 6.86 -20.49
CA LEU A 1050 58.05 7.70 -19.98
C LEU A 1050 58.30 8.85 -20.97
N LEU A 1051 58.17 10.10 -20.53
CA LEU A 1051 58.62 11.25 -21.28
C LEU A 1051 60.04 11.61 -20.86
N ARG A 1052 60.98 11.46 -21.80
CA ARG A 1052 62.38 11.87 -21.65
C ARG A 1052 62.59 13.20 -22.37
N VAL A 1053 63.18 14.17 -21.68
CA VAL A 1053 63.49 15.51 -22.20
C VAL A 1053 65.00 15.71 -22.11
N GLU A 1054 65.61 16.07 -23.24
CA GLU A 1054 67.03 16.40 -23.34
C GLU A 1054 67.18 17.90 -23.51
N MET A 1055 67.95 18.53 -22.62
CA MET A 1055 68.22 19.97 -22.62
C MET A 1055 69.53 20.27 -23.36
N GLN A 1056 69.74 21.52 -23.81
CA GLN A 1056 70.94 21.92 -24.55
C GLN A 1056 72.26 21.74 -23.78
N ASN A 1057 72.23 21.74 -22.44
CA ASN A 1057 73.37 21.43 -21.57
C ASN A 1057 73.69 19.92 -21.47
N GLN A 1058 73.12 19.09 -22.36
CA GLN A 1058 73.21 17.63 -22.40
C GLN A 1058 72.59 16.90 -21.20
N LYS A 1059 71.88 17.60 -20.31
CA LYS A 1059 71.15 16.97 -19.21
C LYS A 1059 69.88 16.31 -19.72
N ARG A 1060 69.61 15.08 -19.23
CA ARG A 1060 68.43 14.28 -19.59
C ARG A 1060 67.57 14.03 -18.36
N VAL A 1061 66.31 14.44 -18.43
CA VAL A 1061 65.32 14.21 -17.36
C VAL A 1061 64.21 13.31 -17.90
N THR A 1062 63.84 12.28 -17.15
CA THR A 1062 62.73 11.37 -17.51
C THR A 1062 61.62 11.45 -16.47
N ARG A 1063 60.38 11.53 -16.91
CA ARG A 1063 59.18 11.55 -16.07
C ARG A 1063 58.16 10.55 -16.59
N LYS A 1064 57.49 9.85 -15.67
CA LYS A 1064 56.41 8.92 -15.98
C LYS A 1064 55.13 9.73 -16.24
N PHE A 1065 54.35 9.33 -17.24
CA PHE A 1065 52.98 9.79 -17.41
C PHE A 1065 52.09 8.62 -17.82
N LEU A 1066 50.83 8.67 -17.42
CA LEU A 1066 49.85 7.66 -17.74
C LEU A 1066 48.91 8.22 -18.81
N LYS A 1067 48.82 7.53 -19.95
CA LYS A 1067 47.75 7.76 -20.92
C LYS A 1067 46.62 6.82 -20.49
N LEU A 1068 45.52 7.39 -20.01
CA LEU A 1068 44.35 6.63 -19.55
C LEU A 1068 43.43 6.29 -20.72
#